data_AF-Q59068-F1
#
_entry.id   AF-Q59068-F1
#
_cell.length_a   1.000
_cell.length_b   1.000
_cell.length_c   1.000
_cell.angle_alpha   90.00
_cell.angle_beta   90.00
_cell.angle_gamma   90.00
#
_symmetry.space_group_name_H-M   'P 1'
#
loop_
_entity.id
_entity.type
_entity.pdbx_description
1 polymer ?
#
loop_
_entity_poly.entity_id
_entity_poly.type
_entity_poly.pdbx_seq_one_letter_code
_entity_poly.pdbx_strand_id
1 'polypeptide(L)'
;MLKVLISPLGVGDTNTDVYKRQYKTAEYKFEGDIDGIESPFVLSVLIEKLKVDKVIVVGTAKSMWEKLYEYYAKEVGEFDEEYWIEIGKKVGMSKYDNYALSEEDLKKIEKVIDKYLKKINPNAVGGSKCKIIKYGIDKDEIWENFDLFMSLINEVNDGDEIYLDITHSFRSIPLFMYVMLEFMRYFKNVKLKGIYYGMLDVIRELGHAPVVDLSPIFEISEWIRGMYEFTTYGNSYLISKLLENEDKEIAEKLQKISRYIDANYLKELREEVKTLKPLLNEKKDTGRFLKYFIPELHKFIDKLKYEDSDFEFQISMAKWNFDNKKYSSGYLCLTDSIFWKLCELYNLPSVYKNREVMKGIIYNPSLNKKYSAFGSIKDMHYKRLRNIRNKIAHADVSKKGDDFNPENDLEDVVNLLKNVNLPDFDKIIEDLLLDVKNNQNNKTLKLLKNILNIQIIRKIIKAYNFESNEIYWDFVSGYLLNKNNKCNNEKLREIIEIFHKNIEDAGELEEAFNFVKNTEDEELLDSLALQNAIMHYALFKLSNAYNIKNKEDKEAIKWVLLNQNLCSKHPILKEINNNYHKIFKNKDKPMSNEILEASKNIIRLLNSDLSEIKDSVPLNLIIIRYRSYKNNRR
;
A
#
# COMPACT_ATOMS: atom_id res chain seq x y z
N MET A 1 -6.88 2.03 33.08
CA MET A 1 -5.86 1.16 32.47
C MET A 1 -5.21 0.40 33.59
N LEU A 2 -5.52 -0.87 33.71
CA LEU A 2 -5.00 -1.79 34.72
C LEU A 2 -3.81 -2.55 34.16
N LYS A 3 -2.83 -2.84 35.01
CA LYS A 3 -1.79 -3.83 34.76
C LYS A 3 -2.24 -5.18 35.31
N VAL A 4 -2.50 -6.13 34.43
CA VAL A 4 -3.00 -7.46 34.77
C VAL A 4 -1.91 -8.49 34.49
N LEU A 5 -1.49 -9.23 35.52
CA LEU A 5 -0.56 -10.35 35.39
C LEU A 5 -1.33 -11.67 35.40
N ILE A 6 -1.18 -12.48 34.36
CA ILE A 6 -1.70 -13.85 34.31
C ILE A 6 -0.55 -14.80 34.56
N SER A 7 -0.65 -15.64 35.58
CA SER A 7 0.45 -16.53 35.99
C SER A 7 -0.03 -17.96 36.26
N PRO A 8 0.66 -18.96 35.70
CA PRO A 8 0.34 -20.35 35.95
C PRO A 8 0.92 -20.82 37.30
N LEU A 9 0.17 -21.67 38.01
CA LEU A 9 0.61 -22.33 39.22
C LEU A 9 0.84 -23.82 38.96
N GLY A 10 2.05 -24.31 39.26
CA GLY A 10 2.42 -25.72 39.16
C GLY A 10 2.34 -26.46 40.50
N VAL A 11 2.98 -27.63 40.55
CA VAL A 11 2.92 -28.56 41.70
C VAL A 11 4.20 -28.60 42.54
N GLY A 12 5.28 -27.92 42.14
CA GLY A 12 6.58 -27.97 42.81
C GLY A 12 7.29 -29.31 42.66
N ASP A 13 8.04 -29.71 43.67
CA ASP A 13 8.53 -31.08 43.80
C ASP A 13 7.36 -32.05 44.02
N THR A 14 7.39 -33.22 43.39
CA THR A 14 6.31 -34.20 43.45
C THR A 14 6.33 -35.00 44.76
N ASN A 15 6.40 -34.32 45.90
CA ASN A 15 6.29 -34.94 47.22
C ASN A 15 4.86 -35.45 47.41
N THR A 16 4.72 -36.68 47.93
CA THR A 16 3.40 -37.24 48.24
C THR A 16 2.71 -36.49 49.36
N ASP A 17 3.49 -35.86 50.24
CA ASP A 17 2.99 -35.01 51.31
C ASP A 17 2.87 -33.56 50.82
N VAL A 18 1.64 -33.12 50.58
CA VAL A 18 1.30 -31.76 50.12
C VAL A 18 1.80 -30.65 51.05
N TYR A 19 2.10 -30.96 52.31
CA TYR A 19 2.60 -29.97 53.26
C TYR A 19 4.12 -29.80 53.18
N LYS A 20 4.82 -30.79 52.60
CA LYS A 20 6.28 -30.80 52.43
C LYS A 20 6.76 -30.29 51.08
N ARG A 21 5.89 -30.26 50.07
CA ARG A 21 6.26 -29.75 48.76
C ARG A 21 6.55 -28.25 48.79
N GLN A 22 7.50 -27.80 47.99
CA GLN A 22 7.87 -26.39 47.87
C GLN A 22 8.50 -26.11 46.51
N TYR A 23 8.36 -24.87 46.04
CA TYR A 23 9.29 -24.38 45.04
C TYR A 23 10.64 -24.10 45.69
N LYS A 24 11.70 -24.32 44.92
CA LYS A 24 13.04 -23.93 45.33
C LYS A 24 13.13 -22.40 45.32
N THR A 25 13.50 -21.81 46.45
CA THR A 25 13.86 -20.38 46.52
C THR A 25 15.06 -20.12 45.61
N ALA A 26 14.97 -19.07 44.81
CA ALA A 26 16.02 -18.61 43.94
C ALA A 26 16.08 -17.08 43.93
N GLU A 27 17.27 -16.54 43.70
CA GLU A 27 17.46 -15.14 43.36
C GLU A 27 17.12 -14.94 41.88
N TYR A 28 16.08 -14.17 41.60
CA TYR A 28 15.62 -13.87 40.25
C TYR A 28 16.06 -12.48 39.80
N LYS A 29 16.61 -12.36 38.59
CA LYS A 29 17.20 -11.10 38.11
C LYS A 29 16.71 -10.72 36.72
N PHE A 30 16.19 -9.51 36.54
CA PHE A 30 15.86 -8.99 35.20
C PHE A 30 17.13 -8.44 34.53
N GLU A 31 17.09 -8.34 33.21
CA GLU A 31 18.17 -7.71 32.45
C GLU A 31 18.41 -6.27 32.93
N GLY A 32 19.68 -5.95 33.23
CA GLY A 32 20.11 -4.62 33.68
C GLY A 32 19.91 -4.32 35.16
N ASP A 33 19.22 -5.18 35.93
CA ASP A 33 19.11 -5.00 37.38
C ASP A 33 20.45 -5.28 38.07
N ILE A 34 20.75 -4.56 39.16
CA ILE A 34 21.97 -4.75 39.96
C ILE A 34 21.80 -5.93 40.91
N ASP A 35 20.69 -5.96 41.64
CA ASP A 35 20.33 -6.97 42.63
C ASP A 35 19.16 -7.82 42.12
N GLY A 36 19.13 -9.09 42.49
CA GLY A 36 17.98 -9.95 42.24
C GLY A 36 16.94 -9.88 43.36
N ILE A 37 15.75 -10.42 43.08
CA ILE A 37 14.67 -10.60 44.04
C ILE A 37 14.65 -12.07 44.43
N GLU A 38 14.91 -12.36 45.70
CA GLU A 38 14.86 -13.72 46.23
C GLU A 38 13.42 -14.14 46.52
N SER A 39 12.96 -15.21 45.89
CA SER A 39 11.61 -15.72 46.09
C SER A 39 11.49 -17.19 45.71
N PRO A 40 10.56 -17.95 46.30
CA PRO A 40 10.12 -19.24 45.76
C PRO A 40 9.14 -19.10 44.58
N PHE A 41 8.51 -17.94 44.39
CA PHE A 41 7.51 -17.72 43.33
C PHE A 41 7.96 -16.60 42.36
N VAL A 42 8.10 -16.93 41.08
CA VAL A 42 8.31 -15.90 40.03
C VAL A 42 7.13 -14.93 39.97
N LEU A 43 5.93 -15.37 40.31
CA LEU A 43 4.76 -14.52 40.44
C LEU A 43 5.00 -13.32 41.39
N SER A 44 5.61 -13.52 42.56
CA SER A 44 5.86 -12.39 43.47
C SER A 44 6.95 -11.46 42.96
N VAL A 45 7.99 -12.01 42.33
CA VAL A 45 9.06 -11.25 41.65
C VAL A 45 8.45 -10.34 40.57
N LEU A 46 7.53 -10.86 39.77
CA LEU A 46 6.84 -10.09 38.71
C LEU A 46 5.89 -9.05 39.29
N ILE A 47 5.14 -9.37 40.35
CA ILE A 47 4.29 -8.40 41.04
C ILE A 47 5.11 -7.20 41.53
N GLU A 48 6.26 -7.47 42.17
CA GLU A 48 7.14 -6.43 42.71
C GLU A 48 7.74 -5.57 41.60
N LYS A 49 8.28 -6.21 40.56
CA LYS A 49 8.92 -5.51 39.44
C LYS A 49 7.94 -4.66 38.63
N LEU A 50 6.78 -5.23 38.28
CA LEU A 50 5.83 -4.62 37.34
C LEU A 50 4.81 -3.70 38.03
N LYS A 51 4.67 -3.84 39.35
CA LYS A 51 3.68 -3.13 40.19
C LYS A 51 2.27 -3.30 39.64
N VAL A 52 1.87 -4.55 39.44
CA VAL A 52 0.58 -4.88 38.81
C VAL A 52 -0.61 -4.52 39.69
N ASP A 53 -1.75 -4.23 39.07
CA ASP A 53 -2.97 -3.82 39.75
C ASP A 53 -3.89 -5.01 40.06
N LYS A 54 -3.75 -6.10 39.30
CA LYS A 54 -4.57 -7.32 39.40
C LYS A 54 -3.77 -8.54 38.94
N VAL A 55 -4.02 -9.68 39.58
CA VAL A 55 -3.41 -10.97 39.22
C VAL A 55 -4.49 -11.99 38.89
N ILE A 56 -4.28 -12.79 37.83
CA ILE A 56 -5.08 -13.98 37.52
C ILE A 56 -4.16 -15.19 37.62
N VAL A 57 -4.35 -16.00 38.66
CA VAL A 57 -3.59 -17.24 38.85
C VAL A 57 -4.37 -18.39 38.25
N VAL A 58 -3.74 -19.13 37.33
CA VAL A 58 -4.35 -20.29 36.66
C VAL A 58 -3.61 -21.55 37.08
N GLY A 59 -4.32 -22.54 37.61
CA GLY A 59 -3.68 -23.79 38.06
C GLY A 59 -4.66 -24.96 38.03
N THR A 60 -4.14 -26.17 38.09
CA THR A 60 -5.00 -27.36 38.26
C THR A 60 -5.46 -27.48 39.71
N ALA A 61 -6.44 -28.34 40.00
CA ALA A 61 -6.83 -28.63 41.37
C ALA A 61 -5.69 -29.20 42.25
N LYS A 62 -4.62 -29.72 41.62
CA LYS A 62 -3.41 -30.22 42.31
C LYS A 62 -2.29 -29.19 42.46
N SER A 63 -2.41 -28.01 41.88
CA SER A 63 -1.40 -26.96 41.99
C SER A 63 -1.19 -26.55 43.45
N MET A 64 -0.05 -25.91 43.77
CA MET A 64 0.33 -25.58 45.15
C MET A 64 -0.44 -24.39 45.76
N TRP A 65 -1.76 -24.45 45.73
CA TRP A 65 -2.64 -23.40 46.25
C TRP A 65 -2.40 -23.14 47.73
N GLU A 66 -2.12 -24.17 48.52
CA GLU A 66 -1.79 -24.04 49.95
C GLU A 66 -0.48 -23.29 50.18
N LYS A 67 0.57 -23.53 49.37
CA LYS A 67 1.84 -22.80 49.48
C LYS A 67 1.75 -21.38 48.94
N LEU A 68 0.93 -21.17 47.91
CA LEU A 68 0.64 -19.84 47.41
C LEU A 68 -0.06 -18.99 48.49
N TYR A 69 -1.08 -19.56 49.15
CA TYR A 69 -1.74 -18.92 50.28
C TYR A 69 -0.76 -18.65 51.42
N GLU A 70 0.02 -19.66 51.84
CA GLU A 70 1.00 -19.52 52.92
C GLU A 70 1.93 -18.34 52.69
N TYR A 71 2.48 -18.21 51.48
CA TYR A 71 3.41 -17.13 51.12
C TYR A 71 2.75 -15.76 51.25
N TYR A 72 1.65 -15.51 50.53
CA TYR A 72 1.02 -14.18 50.53
C TYR A 72 0.36 -13.82 51.87
N ALA A 73 -0.24 -14.79 52.56
CA ALA A 73 -0.85 -14.56 53.85
C ALA A 73 0.19 -14.19 54.92
N LYS A 74 1.38 -14.82 54.89
CA LYS A 74 2.50 -14.42 55.76
C LYS A 74 3.00 -13.02 55.42
N GLU A 75 3.12 -12.69 54.13
CA GLU A 75 3.55 -11.35 53.68
C GLU A 75 2.62 -10.21 54.14
N VAL A 76 1.33 -10.48 54.34
CA VAL A 76 0.35 -9.49 54.82
C VAL A 76 -0.04 -9.68 56.29
N GLY A 77 0.58 -10.63 57.01
CA GLY A 77 0.30 -10.88 58.43
C GLY A 77 -1.07 -11.48 58.73
N GLU A 78 -1.68 -12.20 57.78
CA GLU A 78 -3.01 -12.80 57.89
C GLU A 78 -3.00 -14.32 57.63
N PHE A 79 -1.90 -14.97 58.04
CA PHE A 79 -1.79 -16.42 57.95
C PHE A 79 -2.78 -17.10 58.91
N ASP A 80 -3.61 -17.97 58.35
CA ASP A 80 -4.55 -18.82 59.07
C ASP A 80 -4.19 -20.27 58.81
N GLU A 81 -3.71 -20.93 59.87
CA GLU A 81 -3.25 -22.32 59.81
C GLU A 81 -4.38 -23.30 59.52
N GLU A 82 -5.60 -23.07 60.03
CA GLU A 82 -6.74 -23.96 59.80
C GLU A 82 -7.13 -23.96 58.32
N TYR A 83 -7.21 -22.77 57.71
CA TYR A 83 -7.47 -22.65 56.28
C TYR A 83 -6.34 -23.24 55.43
N TRP A 84 -5.07 -23.05 55.82
CA TRP A 84 -3.94 -23.66 55.13
C TRP A 84 -4.01 -25.19 55.13
N ILE A 85 -4.34 -25.80 56.28
CA ILE A 85 -4.56 -27.25 56.41
C ILE A 85 -5.72 -27.70 55.54
N GLU A 86 -6.84 -26.96 55.53
CA GLU A 86 -8.04 -27.27 54.75
C GLU A 86 -7.74 -27.32 53.24
N ILE A 87 -7.11 -26.26 52.70
CA ILE A 87 -6.73 -26.20 51.29
C ILE A 87 -5.76 -27.33 50.96
N GLY A 88 -4.73 -27.56 51.79
CA GLY A 88 -3.79 -28.66 51.59
C GLY A 88 -4.50 -30.02 51.51
N LYS A 89 -5.50 -30.27 52.37
CA LYS A 89 -6.32 -31.48 52.35
C LYS A 89 -7.13 -31.62 51.06
N LYS A 90 -7.83 -30.55 50.63
CA LYS A 90 -8.60 -30.55 49.37
C LYS A 90 -7.71 -30.76 48.15
N VAL A 91 -6.53 -30.14 48.14
CA VAL A 91 -5.53 -30.34 47.08
C VAL A 91 -5.02 -31.79 47.06
N GLY A 92 -4.68 -32.35 48.23
CA GLY A 92 -4.22 -33.74 48.35
C GLY A 92 -5.27 -34.78 47.95
N MET A 93 -6.55 -34.47 48.15
CA MET A 93 -7.69 -35.31 47.73
C MET A 93 -8.02 -35.19 46.24
N SER A 94 -7.66 -34.07 45.60
CA SER A 94 -7.96 -33.85 44.18
C SER A 94 -7.12 -34.76 43.28
N LYS A 95 -7.71 -35.21 42.18
CA LYS A 95 -7.10 -36.01 41.11
C LYS A 95 -7.39 -35.38 39.76
N TYR A 96 -6.89 -35.93 38.66
CA TYR A 96 -7.15 -35.40 37.32
C TYR A 96 -8.63 -35.53 36.91
N ASP A 97 -9.32 -36.55 37.42
CA ASP A 97 -10.70 -36.96 37.14
C ASP A 97 -11.72 -36.56 38.22
N ASN A 98 -11.26 -36.03 39.36
CA ASN A 98 -12.14 -35.62 40.46
C ASN A 98 -11.50 -34.47 41.28
N TYR A 99 -12.14 -33.31 41.31
CA TYR A 99 -11.63 -32.11 41.99
C TYR A 99 -12.36 -31.90 43.32
N ALA A 100 -11.65 -32.09 44.43
CA ALA A 100 -12.17 -31.78 45.76
C ALA A 100 -12.05 -30.29 46.11
N LEU A 101 -11.22 -29.56 45.36
CA LEU A 101 -11.01 -28.12 45.45
C LEU A 101 -11.84 -27.40 44.38
N SER A 102 -12.55 -26.35 44.77
CA SER A 102 -13.35 -25.47 43.91
C SER A 102 -12.81 -24.04 43.89
N GLU A 103 -13.26 -23.20 42.95
CA GLU A 103 -12.87 -21.77 42.92
C GLU A 103 -13.36 -20.98 44.15
N GLU A 104 -14.45 -21.41 44.80
CA GLU A 104 -14.97 -20.76 46.00
C GLU A 104 -14.03 -20.96 47.20
N ASP A 105 -13.37 -22.12 47.26
CA ASP A 105 -12.37 -22.40 48.28
C ASP A 105 -11.17 -21.44 48.18
N LEU A 106 -10.89 -20.90 46.99
CA LEU A 106 -9.70 -20.07 46.73
C LEU A 106 -9.92 -18.57 47.01
N LYS A 107 -11.11 -18.15 47.44
CA LYS A 107 -11.43 -16.72 47.69
C LYS A 107 -10.55 -16.06 48.74
N LYS A 108 -10.07 -16.79 49.73
CA LYS A 108 -9.14 -16.23 50.71
C LYS A 108 -7.75 -15.98 50.11
N ILE A 109 -7.33 -16.80 49.15
CA ILE A 109 -6.08 -16.61 48.40
C ILE A 109 -6.18 -15.33 47.56
N GLU A 110 -7.28 -15.14 46.82
CA GLU A 110 -7.54 -13.91 46.06
C GLU A 110 -7.40 -12.66 46.95
N LYS A 111 -7.98 -12.70 48.16
CA LYS A 111 -7.94 -11.59 49.12
C LYS A 111 -6.53 -11.28 49.64
N VAL A 112 -5.73 -12.29 50.00
CA VAL A 112 -4.36 -12.04 50.50
C VAL A 112 -3.43 -11.57 49.38
N ILE A 113 -3.63 -12.04 48.14
CA ILE A 113 -2.95 -11.51 46.95
C ILE A 113 -3.30 -10.03 46.78
N ASP A 114 -4.58 -9.66 46.78
CA ASP A 114 -5.01 -8.26 46.63
C ASP A 114 -4.45 -7.34 47.73
N LYS A 115 -4.35 -7.84 48.98
CA LYS A 115 -3.70 -7.10 50.08
C LYS A 115 -2.20 -6.93 49.85
N TYR A 116 -1.53 -7.96 49.34
CA TYR A 116 -0.13 -7.88 48.97
C TYR A 116 0.10 -6.91 47.80
N LEU A 117 -0.77 -6.93 46.79
CA LEU A 117 -0.74 -5.95 45.69
C LEU A 117 -0.83 -4.52 46.23
N LYS A 118 -1.75 -4.26 47.17
CA LYS A 118 -1.89 -2.94 47.82
C LYS A 118 -0.72 -2.56 48.72
N LYS A 119 -0.03 -3.53 49.32
CA LYS A 119 1.21 -3.32 50.08
C LYS A 119 2.35 -2.82 49.17
N ILE A 120 2.48 -3.40 47.97
CA ILE A 120 3.53 -3.07 47.00
C ILE A 120 3.19 -1.84 46.14
N ASN A 121 1.92 -1.73 45.74
CA ASN A 121 1.37 -0.64 44.95
C ASN A 121 0.05 -0.18 45.61
N PRO A 122 0.06 0.90 46.42
CA PRO A 122 -1.13 1.39 47.11
C PRO A 122 -2.32 1.72 46.20
N ASN A 123 -2.08 1.95 44.91
CA ASN A 123 -3.11 2.24 43.91
C ASN A 123 -3.67 0.97 43.23
N ALA A 124 -3.16 -0.22 43.57
CA ALA A 124 -3.64 -1.47 43.00
C ALA A 124 -5.14 -1.65 43.26
N VAL A 125 -5.89 -1.87 42.19
CA VAL A 125 -7.35 -2.03 42.23
C VAL A 125 -7.73 -3.33 42.94
N GLY A 126 -6.96 -4.40 42.73
CA GLY A 126 -7.28 -5.75 43.18
C GLY A 126 -8.33 -6.40 42.30
N GLY A 127 -9.13 -7.28 42.89
CA GLY A 127 -10.05 -8.15 42.15
C GLY A 127 -9.33 -9.33 41.52
N SER A 128 -8.21 -9.77 42.09
CA SER A 128 -7.45 -10.92 41.62
C SER A 128 -8.31 -12.18 41.60
N LYS A 129 -8.01 -13.09 40.68
CA LYS A 129 -8.79 -14.32 40.45
C LYS A 129 -7.90 -15.54 40.54
N CYS A 130 -8.40 -16.58 41.19
CA CYS A 130 -7.82 -17.92 41.13
C CYS A 130 -8.73 -18.80 40.27
N LYS A 131 -8.15 -19.45 39.25
CA LYS A 131 -8.88 -20.22 38.24
C LYS A 131 -8.39 -21.64 38.18
N ILE A 132 -9.32 -22.59 38.35
CA ILE A 132 -9.01 -24.01 38.30
C ILE A 132 -9.24 -24.51 36.88
N ILE A 133 -8.16 -24.95 36.23
CA ILE A 133 -8.20 -25.59 34.91
C ILE A 133 -8.08 -27.12 35.02
N LYS A 134 -8.54 -27.78 33.97
CA LYS A 134 -8.32 -29.21 33.73
C LYS A 134 -6.91 -29.47 33.22
N TYR A 135 -6.51 -30.74 33.21
CA TYR A 135 -5.15 -31.12 32.83
C TYR A 135 -4.94 -30.99 31.31
N GLY A 136 -6.02 -31.12 30.53
CA GLY A 136 -5.99 -31.11 29.07
C GLY A 136 -5.51 -32.44 28.50
N ILE A 137 -5.89 -33.56 29.12
CA ILE A 137 -5.44 -34.91 28.72
C ILE A 137 -6.11 -35.42 27.45
N ASP A 138 -7.27 -34.87 27.10
CA ASP A 138 -8.03 -35.19 25.89
C ASP A 138 -8.60 -33.91 25.26
N LYS A 139 -9.31 -34.08 24.14
CA LYS A 139 -9.90 -32.96 23.39
C LYS A 139 -10.98 -32.24 24.17
N ASP A 140 -11.75 -32.94 24.99
CA ASP A 140 -12.90 -32.36 25.69
C ASP A 140 -12.40 -31.46 26.84
N GLU A 141 -11.43 -31.94 27.63
CA GLU A 141 -10.77 -31.10 28.64
C GLU A 141 -10.07 -29.87 28.04
N ILE A 142 -9.50 -30.01 26.83
CA ILE A 142 -8.91 -28.87 26.10
C ILE A 142 -9.97 -27.81 25.77
N TRP A 143 -11.16 -28.21 25.30
CA TRP A 143 -12.25 -27.28 25.02
C TRP A 143 -12.85 -26.66 26.28
N GLU A 144 -12.98 -27.43 27.36
CA GLU A 144 -13.39 -26.90 28.67
C GLU A 144 -12.40 -25.84 29.19
N ASN A 145 -11.10 -26.09 29.04
CA ASN A 145 -10.06 -25.12 29.37
C ASN A 145 -10.18 -23.86 28.48
N PHE A 146 -10.45 -24.02 27.19
CA PHE A 146 -10.69 -22.90 26.28
C PHE A 146 -11.87 -22.03 26.76
N ASP A 147 -13.00 -22.63 27.12
CA ASP A 147 -14.16 -21.90 27.63
C ASP A 147 -13.83 -21.14 28.92
N LEU A 148 -13.04 -21.74 29.82
CA LEU A 148 -12.56 -21.05 31.02
C LEU A 148 -11.68 -19.85 30.66
N PHE A 149 -10.70 -20.00 29.77
CA PHE A 149 -9.85 -18.90 29.35
C PHE A 149 -10.64 -17.80 28.62
N MET A 150 -11.61 -18.14 27.79
CA MET A 150 -12.50 -17.19 27.13
C MET A 150 -13.31 -16.39 28.15
N SER A 151 -13.73 -17.02 29.26
CA SER A 151 -14.38 -16.31 30.36
C SER A 151 -13.50 -15.23 30.99
N LEU A 152 -12.17 -15.38 30.97
CA LEU A 152 -11.20 -14.40 31.50
C LEU A 152 -11.13 -13.12 30.67
N ILE A 153 -11.62 -13.11 29.43
CA ILE A 153 -11.73 -11.87 28.63
C ILE A 153 -12.62 -10.84 29.36
N ASN A 154 -13.58 -11.29 30.17
CA ASN A 154 -14.44 -10.40 30.96
C ASN A 154 -13.72 -9.80 32.19
N GLU A 155 -12.54 -10.31 32.52
CA GLU A 155 -11.73 -9.84 33.65
C GLU A 155 -10.80 -8.68 33.28
N VAL A 156 -10.75 -8.31 32.00
CA VAL A 156 -9.91 -7.26 31.43
C VAL A 156 -10.76 -6.25 30.63
N ASN A 157 -10.35 -4.99 30.60
CA ASN A 157 -11.02 -3.91 29.87
C ASN A 157 -10.18 -3.40 28.70
N ASP A 158 -10.82 -2.64 27.82
CA ASP A 158 -10.11 -1.98 26.71
C ASP A 158 -9.00 -1.06 27.23
N GLY A 159 -7.83 -1.18 26.63
CA GLY A 159 -6.64 -0.41 26.97
C GLY A 159 -5.80 -0.99 28.11
N ASP A 160 -6.27 -2.00 28.84
CA ASP A 160 -5.50 -2.65 29.92
C ASP A 160 -4.20 -3.28 29.41
N GLU A 161 -3.19 -3.29 30.28
CA GLU A 161 -1.86 -3.84 30.04
C GLU A 161 -1.79 -5.27 30.57
N ILE A 162 -1.49 -6.22 29.69
CA ILE A 162 -1.41 -7.65 30.02
C ILE A 162 0.05 -8.07 30.09
N TYR A 163 0.37 -8.79 31.15
CA TYR A 163 1.64 -9.48 31.35
C TYR A 163 1.35 -10.97 31.54
N LEU A 164 2.14 -11.82 30.89
CA LEU A 164 2.07 -13.27 31.07
C LEU A 164 3.30 -13.76 31.81
N ASP A 165 3.12 -14.62 32.79
CA ASP A 165 4.16 -15.49 33.33
C ASP A 165 4.01 -16.87 32.69
N ILE A 166 5.12 -17.49 32.29
CA ILE A 166 5.13 -18.84 31.71
C ILE A 166 6.05 -19.82 32.44
N THR A 167 6.47 -19.48 33.66
CA THR A 167 7.51 -20.20 34.42
C THR A 167 7.05 -21.58 34.89
N HIS A 168 5.83 -21.68 35.39
CA HIS A 168 5.34 -22.90 36.04
C HIS A 168 4.20 -23.57 35.25
N SER A 169 3.76 -24.74 35.74
CA SER A 169 2.69 -25.61 35.23
C SER A 169 3.07 -26.52 34.05
N PHE A 170 2.09 -27.27 33.53
CA PHE A 170 2.27 -28.08 32.32
C PHE A 170 2.57 -27.17 31.12
N ARG A 171 3.49 -27.59 30.24
CA ARG A 171 3.91 -26.80 29.06
C ARG A 171 2.76 -26.39 28.14
N SER A 172 1.66 -27.15 28.14
CA SER A 172 0.44 -26.79 27.40
C SER A 172 -0.19 -25.49 27.89
N ILE A 173 -0.14 -25.19 29.19
CA ILE A 173 -0.84 -24.05 29.79
C ILE A 173 -0.24 -22.71 29.32
N PRO A 174 1.08 -22.48 29.37
CA PRO A 174 1.69 -21.31 28.73
C PRO A 174 1.34 -21.15 27.25
N LEU A 175 1.32 -22.25 26.49
CA LEU A 175 0.95 -22.21 25.08
C LEU A 175 -0.52 -21.78 24.90
N PHE A 176 -1.42 -22.30 25.74
CA PHE A 176 -2.82 -21.84 25.80
C PHE A 176 -2.89 -20.36 26.14
N MET A 177 -2.21 -19.90 27.19
CA MET A 177 -2.20 -18.48 27.60
C MET A 177 -1.73 -17.58 26.46
N TYR A 178 -0.71 -17.98 25.70
CA TYR A 178 -0.24 -17.25 24.52
C TYR A 178 -1.32 -17.13 23.44
N VAL A 179 -2.00 -18.23 23.09
CA VAL A 179 -3.07 -18.20 22.07
C VAL A 179 -4.29 -17.41 22.57
N MET A 180 -4.62 -17.51 23.86
CA MET A 180 -5.74 -16.79 24.46
C MET A 180 -5.50 -15.29 24.55
N LEU A 181 -4.26 -14.85 24.69
CA LEU A 181 -3.89 -13.44 24.58
C LEU A 181 -4.26 -12.87 23.20
N GLU A 182 -4.09 -13.63 22.12
CA GLU A 182 -4.52 -13.20 20.78
C GLU A 182 -6.04 -13.01 20.71
N PHE A 183 -6.82 -13.92 21.31
CA PHE A 183 -8.27 -13.73 21.43
C PHE A 183 -8.63 -12.53 22.31
N MET A 184 -7.95 -12.34 23.43
CA MET A 184 -8.14 -11.16 24.30
C MET A 184 -7.91 -9.87 23.50
N ARG A 185 -6.82 -9.77 22.73
CA ARG A 185 -6.52 -8.61 21.86
C ARG A 185 -7.53 -8.40 20.74
N TYR A 186 -8.13 -9.49 20.25
CA TYR A 186 -9.16 -9.41 19.21
C TYR A 186 -10.49 -8.88 19.76
N PHE A 187 -10.93 -9.38 20.93
CA PHE A 187 -12.22 -8.99 21.53
C PHE A 187 -12.15 -7.74 22.41
N LYS A 188 -10.95 -7.40 22.92
CA LYS A 188 -10.66 -6.24 23.75
C LYS A 188 -9.38 -5.59 23.26
N ASN A 189 -9.31 -4.27 23.24
CA ASN A 189 -8.10 -3.53 22.82
C ASN A 189 -7.02 -3.52 23.93
N VAL A 190 -6.65 -4.70 24.44
CA VAL A 190 -5.62 -4.87 25.45
C VAL A 190 -4.22 -4.79 24.84
N LYS A 191 -3.24 -4.39 25.65
CA LYS A 191 -1.84 -4.24 25.23
C LYS A 191 -0.99 -5.29 25.93
N LEU A 192 -0.39 -6.21 25.16
CA LEU A 192 0.67 -7.04 25.69
C LEU A 192 1.87 -6.16 26.05
N LYS A 193 2.37 -6.28 27.27
CA LYS A 193 3.53 -5.54 27.77
C LYS A 193 4.73 -6.41 28.14
N GLY A 194 4.55 -7.72 28.28
CA GLY A 194 5.64 -8.65 28.54
C GLY A 194 5.17 -10.10 28.65
N ILE A 195 6.04 -11.03 28.28
CA ILE A 195 5.85 -12.48 28.49
C ILE A 195 7.08 -12.96 29.24
N TYR A 196 6.99 -13.18 30.54
CA TYR A 196 8.16 -13.43 31.38
C TYR A 196 8.36 -14.91 31.67
N TYR A 197 9.62 -15.32 31.64
CA TYR A 197 10.06 -16.67 32.01
C TYR A 197 11.22 -16.58 33.01
N GLY A 198 11.01 -17.10 34.22
CA GLY A 198 12.08 -17.30 35.19
C GLY A 198 12.87 -18.56 34.86
N MET A 199 14.07 -18.41 34.30
CA MET A 199 14.89 -19.55 33.86
C MET A 199 15.64 -20.18 35.04
N LEU A 200 14.94 -20.96 35.88
CA LEU A 200 15.53 -21.57 37.06
C LEU A 200 16.70 -22.53 36.74
N ASP A 201 16.63 -23.24 35.61
CA ASP A 201 17.58 -24.31 35.27
C ASP A 201 19.02 -23.80 35.05
N VAL A 202 19.21 -22.55 34.62
CA VAL A 202 20.54 -21.96 34.36
C VAL A 202 21.18 -21.34 35.61
N ILE A 203 20.52 -21.43 36.78
CA ILE A 203 21.05 -20.87 38.04
C ILE A 203 22.44 -21.42 38.39
N ARG A 204 22.75 -22.65 37.98
CA ARG A 204 24.06 -23.29 38.22
C ARG A 204 25.18 -22.66 37.39
N GLU A 205 24.84 -22.02 36.27
CA GLU A 205 25.78 -21.39 35.35
C GLU A 205 25.92 -19.88 35.62
N LEU A 206 24.81 -19.20 35.94
CA LEU A 206 24.77 -17.74 36.14
C LEU A 206 24.82 -17.30 37.61
N GLY A 207 24.68 -18.23 38.56
CA GLY A 207 24.56 -17.93 40.00
C GLY A 207 23.19 -17.40 40.43
N HIS A 208 22.35 -17.01 39.48
CA HIS A 208 20.98 -16.51 39.68
C HIS A 208 20.07 -17.03 38.55
N ALA A 209 18.75 -16.96 38.73
CA ALA A 209 17.79 -17.30 37.70
C ALA A 209 17.38 -16.03 36.93
N PRO A 210 17.74 -15.86 35.64
CA PRO A 210 17.33 -14.68 34.89
C PRO A 210 15.82 -14.72 34.61
N VAL A 211 15.18 -13.56 34.69
CA VAL A 211 13.79 -13.36 34.24
C VAL A 211 13.82 -12.74 32.86
N VAL A 212 13.53 -13.55 31.84
CA VAL A 212 13.64 -13.15 30.44
C VAL A 212 12.27 -12.69 29.93
N ASP A 213 12.22 -11.53 29.28
CA ASP A 213 11.05 -11.11 28.51
C ASP A 213 11.08 -11.74 27.12
N LEU A 214 10.14 -12.65 26.90
CA LEU A 214 9.89 -13.39 25.66
C LEU A 214 8.86 -12.68 24.77
N SER A 215 8.46 -11.44 25.07
CA SER A 215 7.66 -10.61 24.17
C SER A 215 8.21 -10.53 22.73
N PRO A 216 9.53 -10.62 22.44
CA PRO A 216 9.99 -10.68 21.05
C PRO A 216 9.46 -11.89 20.26
N ILE A 217 9.13 -13.01 20.91
CA ILE A 217 8.52 -14.18 20.25
C ILE A 217 7.12 -13.83 19.74
N PHE A 218 6.41 -12.98 20.49
CA PHE A 218 5.11 -12.47 20.09
C PHE A 218 5.22 -11.47 18.94
N GLU A 219 6.21 -10.59 18.95
CA GLU A 219 6.46 -9.68 17.81
C GLU A 219 6.68 -10.46 16.50
N ILE A 220 7.40 -11.59 16.52
CA ILE A 220 7.60 -12.46 15.34
C ILE A 220 6.25 -12.87 14.72
N SER A 221 5.24 -13.19 15.53
CA SER A 221 3.93 -13.62 15.01
C SER A 221 3.18 -12.45 14.34
N GLU A 222 3.33 -11.23 14.86
CA GLU A 222 2.79 -10.02 14.22
C GLU A 222 3.48 -9.74 12.87
N TRP A 223 4.80 -9.94 12.78
CA TRP A 223 5.54 -9.85 11.52
C TRP A 223 5.03 -10.85 10.49
N ILE A 224 4.86 -12.13 10.87
CA ILE A 224 4.31 -13.16 9.98
C ILE A 224 2.93 -12.76 9.45
N ARG A 225 2.05 -12.26 10.34
CA ARG A 225 0.71 -11.79 9.95
C ARG A 225 0.78 -10.63 8.98
N GLY A 226 1.58 -9.60 9.28
CA GLY A 226 1.73 -8.43 8.42
C GLY A 226 2.29 -8.79 7.03
N MET A 227 3.28 -9.69 6.99
CA MET A 227 3.85 -10.19 5.73
C MET A 227 2.80 -10.97 4.91
N TYR A 228 1.99 -11.82 5.56
CA TYR A 228 0.92 -12.57 4.92
C TYR A 228 -0.19 -11.64 4.38
N GLU A 229 -0.62 -10.66 5.17
CA GLU A 229 -1.60 -9.65 4.76
C GLU A 229 -1.14 -8.86 3.52
N PHE A 230 0.14 -8.50 3.46
CA PHE A 230 0.69 -7.79 2.30
C PHE A 230 0.80 -8.69 1.07
N THR A 231 1.42 -9.86 1.20
CA THR A 231 1.69 -10.75 0.06
C THR A 231 0.41 -11.32 -0.56
N THR A 232 -0.63 -11.54 0.26
CA THR A 232 -1.92 -12.07 -0.18
C THR A 232 -2.88 -10.95 -0.56
N TYR A 233 -3.03 -9.90 0.25
CA TYR A 233 -4.06 -8.88 0.02
C TYR A 233 -3.51 -7.54 -0.44
N GLY A 234 -2.20 -7.39 -0.63
CA GLY A 234 -1.59 -6.08 -0.91
C GLY A 234 -1.82 -5.08 0.22
N ASN A 235 -2.21 -5.54 1.42
CA ASN A 235 -2.48 -4.71 2.58
C ASN A 235 -1.21 -4.61 3.43
N SER A 236 -0.65 -3.41 3.50
CA SER A 236 0.59 -3.21 4.26
C SER A 236 0.41 -2.56 5.63
N TYR A 237 -0.82 -2.29 6.10
CA TYR A 237 -0.99 -1.43 7.29
C TYR A 237 -0.31 -1.99 8.55
N LEU A 238 -0.45 -3.29 8.82
CA LEU A 238 0.23 -3.93 9.95
C LEU A 238 1.74 -3.95 9.76
N ILE A 239 2.23 -4.42 8.61
CA ILE A 239 3.68 -4.55 8.36
C ILE A 239 4.38 -3.20 8.31
N SER A 240 3.74 -2.17 7.75
CA SER A 240 4.27 -0.81 7.73
C SER A 240 4.40 -0.26 9.14
N LYS A 241 3.42 -0.48 10.04
CA LYS A 241 3.51 -0.06 11.44
C LYS A 241 4.67 -0.75 12.17
N LEU A 242 4.90 -2.04 11.91
CA LEU A 242 6.03 -2.78 12.49
C LEU A 242 7.37 -2.28 11.92
N LEU A 243 7.41 -1.96 10.62
CA LEU A 243 8.58 -1.44 9.92
C LEU A 243 8.94 0.00 10.28
N GLU A 244 8.03 0.82 10.83
CA GLU A 244 8.33 2.21 11.21
C GLU A 244 9.58 2.34 12.11
N ASN A 245 9.83 1.32 12.96
CA ASN A 245 10.99 1.26 13.84
C ASN A 245 12.27 0.76 13.15
N GLU A 246 12.17 0.02 12.04
CA GLU A 246 13.32 -0.52 11.30
C GLU A 246 13.70 0.36 10.09
N ASP A 247 12.71 0.79 9.32
CA ASP A 247 12.87 1.67 8.16
C ASP A 247 11.57 2.42 7.82
N LYS A 248 11.47 3.67 8.29
CA LYS A 248 10.31 4.53 8.07
C LYS A 248 10.01 4.79 6.59
N GLU A 249 11.05 4.90 5.75
CA GLU A 249 10.87 5.20 4.33
C GLU A 249 10.21 4.03 3.59
N ILE A 250 10.69 2.80 3.80
CA ILE A 250 10.06 1.60 3.25
C ILE A 250 8.63 1.44 3.80
N ALA A 251 8.43 1.68 5.10
CA ALA A 251 7.10 1.63 5.70
C ALA A 251 6.10 2.57 4.99
N GLU A 252 6.47 3.82 4.75
CA GLU A 252 5.64 4.83 4.05
C GLU A 252 5.36 4.45 2.58
N LYS A 253 6.36 3.93 1.87
CA LYS A 253 6.19 3.46 0.48
C LYS A 253 5.23 2.29 0.39
N LEU A 254 5.34 1.33 1.31
CA LEU A 254 4.40 0.21 1.37
C LEU A 254 2.96 0.69 1.65
N GLN A 255 2.76 1.66 2.54
CA GLN A 255 1.42 2.24 2.78
C GLN A 255 0.85 2.91 1.53
N LYS A 256 1.68 3.59 0.73
CA LYS A 256 1.26 4.15 -0.57
C LYS A 256 0.90 3.05 -1.56
N ILE A 257 1.74 2.03 -1.72
CA ILE A 257 1.46 0.86 -2.56
C ILE A 257 0.13 0.22 -2.17
N SER A 258 -0.10 -0.02 -0.87
CA SER A 258 -1.35 -0.57 -0.36
C SER A 258 -2.56 0.26 -0.78
N ARG A 259 -2.48 1.59 -0.67
CA ARG A 259 -3.54 2.50 -1.11
C ARG A 259 -3.76 2.48 -2.63
N TYR A 260 -2.68 2.44 -3.41
CA TYR A 260 -2.77 2.45 -4.88
C TYR A 260 -3.30 1.13 -5.43
N ILE A 261 -2.97 -0.01 -4.81
CA ILE A 261 -3.56 -1.31 -5.13
C ILE A 261 -5.07 -1.30 -4.87
N ASP A 262 -5.49 -0.84 -3.69
CA ASP A 262 -6.90 -0.81 -3.30
C ASP A 262 -7.73 0.13 -4.19
N ALA A 263 -7.22 1.34 -4.43
CA ALA A 263 -7.89 2.35 -5.27
C ALA A 263 -7.74 2.09 -6.79
N ASN A 264 -6.99 1.07 -7.19
CA ASN A 264 -6.65 0.76 -8.58
C ASN A 264 -5.96 1.92 -9.34
N TYR A 265 -5.13 2.70 -8.62
CA TYR A 265 -4.34 3.82 -9.15
C TYR A 265 -3.03 3.29 -9.75
N LEU A 266 -3.16 2.62 -10.90
CA LEU A 266 -2.08 1.83 -11.50
C LEU A 266 -0.87 2.67 -11.94
N LYS A 267 -1.07 3.93 -12.35
CA LYS A 267 0.03 4.83 -12.74
C LYS A 267 0.91 5.15 -11.54
N GLU A 268 0.29 5.58 -10.45
CA GLU A 268 0.94 5.88 -9.17
C GLU A 268 1.56 4.63 -8.54
N LEU A 269 0.89 3.47 -8.63
CA LEU A 269 1.44 2.19 -8.20
C LEU A 269 2.75 1.87 -8.93
N ARG A 270 2.76 2.00 -10.27
CA ARG A 270 3.95 1.73 -11.08
C ARG A 270 5.10 2.66 -10.71
N GLU A 271 4.81 3.94 -10.53
CA GLU A 271 5.81 4.94 -10.12
C GLU A 271 6.39 4.63 -8.73
N GLU A 272 5.54 4.29 -7.76
CA GLU A 272 6.00 3.97 -6.41
C GLU A 272 6.84 2.69 -6.39
N VAL A 273 6.42 1.64 -7.11
CA VAL A 273 7.19 0.38 -7.25
C VAL A 273 8.55 0.62 -7.90
N LYS A 274 8.62 1.47 -8.93
CA LYS A 274 9.88 1.85 -9.60
C LYS A 274 10.88 2.49 -8.64
N THR A 275 10.40 3.26 -7.67
CA THR A 275 11.26 3.86 -6.63
C THR A 275 11.56 2.91 -5.47
N LEU A 276 10.66 1.97 -5.16
CA LEU A 276 10.85 1.00 -4.10
C LEU A 276 11.93 -0.04 -4.45
N LYS A 277 11.93 -0.59 -5.67
CA LYS A 277 12.88 -1.64 -6.10
C LYS A 277 14.36 -1.29 -5.85
N PRO A 278 14.90 -0.10 -6.23
CA PRO A 278 16.28 0.26 -5.92
C PRO A 278 16.51 0.44 -4.40
N LEU A 279 15.53 0.97 -3.67
CA LEU A 279 15.63 1.14 -2.21
C LEU A 279 15.75 -0.21 -1.48
N LEU A 280 14.98 -1.22 -1.91
CA LEU A 280 15.09 -2.59 -1.38
C LEU A 280 16.47 -3.19 -1.66
N ASN A 281 17.08 -2.88 -2.81
CA ASN A 281 18.42 -3.35 -3.14
C ASN A 281 19.52 -2.71 -2.29
N GLU A 282 19.36 -1.45 -1.92
CA GLU A 282 20.27 -0.73 -1.03
C GLU A 282 20.18 -1.24 0.42
N LYS A 283 18.97 -1.60 0.85
CA LYS A 283 18.65 -1.92 2.25
C LYS A 283 18.52 -3.41 2.55
N LYS A 284 19.17 -4.29 1.76
CA LYS A 284 19.01 -5.76 1.83
C LYS A 284 19.22 -6.37 3.22
N ASP A 285 20.15 -5.81 3.99
CA ASP A 285 20.50 -6.30 5.34
C ASP A 285 19.99 -5.39 6.47
N THR A 286 19.12 -4.42 6.15
CA THR A 286 18.53 -3.49 7.11
C THR A 286 17.46 -4.19 7.97
N GLY A 287 17.44 -3.86 9.25
CA GLY A 287 16.42 -4.34 10.19
C GLY A 287 16.62 -5.80 10.64
N ARG A 288 15.98 -6.16 11.76
CA ARG A 288 15.96 -7.53 12.25
C ARG A 288 15.03 -8.39 11.39
N PHE A 289 13.91 -7.81 10.96
CA PHE A 289 12.85 -8.49 10.21
C PHE A 289 12.80 -8.09 8.74
N LEU A 290 13.03 -6.81 8.43
CA LEU A 290 12.96 -6.28 7.07
C LEU A 290 13.83 -7.07 6.08
N LYS A 291 15.07 -7.41 6.45
CA LYS A 291 15.97 -8.24 5.62
C LYS A 291 15.36 -9.57 5.13
N TYR A 292 14.47 -10.18 5.92
CA TYR A 292 13.77 -11.41 5.54
C TYR A 292 12.51 -11.15 4.72
N PHE A 293 11.92 -9.96 4.83
CA PHE A 293 10.77 -9.56 4.05
C PHE A 293 11.15 -9.03 2.65
N ILE A 294 12.34 -8.43 2.50
CA ILE A 294 12.85 -7.90 1.22
C ILE A 294 12.76 -8.92 0.07
N PRO A 295 13.16 -10.20 0.22
CA PRO A 295 12.96 -11.21 -0.82
C PRO A 295 11.50 -11.40 -1.24
N GLU A 296 10.54 -11.35 -0.31
CA GLU A 296 9.11 -11.44 -0.61
C GLU A 296 8.58 -10.17 -1.30
N LEU A 297 9.09 -9.00 -0.92
CA LEU A 297 8.81 -7.74 -1.63
C LEU A 297 9.32 -7.78 -3.07
N HIS A 298 10.51 -8.32 -3.32
CA HIS A 298 11.01 -8.53 -4.69
C HIS A 298 10.12 -9.47 -5.48
N LYS A 299 9.73 -10.64 -4.92
CA LYS A 299 8.78 -11.55 -5.57
C LYS A 299 7.45 -10.87 -5.91
N PHE A 300 6.93 -10.03 -5.02
CA PHE A 300 5.72 -9.26 -5.25
C PHE A 300 5.92 -8.27 -6.42
N ILE A 301 6.98 -7.46 -6.38
CA ILE A 301 7.30 -6.47 -7.42
C ILE A 301 7.49 -7.13 -8.80
N ASP A 302 8.22 -8.24 -8.86
CA ASP A 302 8.52 -8.94 -10.10
C ASP A 302 7.25 -9.52 -10.76
N LYS A 303 6.28 -9.99 -9.94
CA LYS A 303 4.98 -10.44 -10.44
C LYS A 303 4.20 -9.33 -11.15
N LEU A 304 4.40 -8.07 -10.77
CA LEU A 304 3.67 -6.95 -11.35
C LEU A 304 4.09 -6.64 -12.79
N LYS A 305 5.26 -7.06 -13.28
CA LYS A 305 5.73 -6.69 -14.63
C LYS A 305 5.64 -5.18 -14.91
N TYR A 306 5.98 -4.36 -13.92
CA TYR A 306 5.74 -2.91 -13.97
C TYR A 306 6.64 -2.17 -14.98
N GLU A 307 7.72 -2.81 -15.44
CA GLU A 307 8.66 -2.31 -16.46
C GLU A 307 8.18 -2.64 -17.90
N ASP A 308 7.22 -3.55 -18.07
CA ASP A 308 6.69 -3.96 -19.37
C ASP A 308 5.62 -2.98 -19.91
N SER A 309 4.96 -3.33 -21.02
CA SER A 309 3.90 -2.50 -21.60
C SER A 309 2.70 -2.33 -20.66
N ASP A 310 1.90 -1.29 -20.90
CA ASP A 310 0.67 -1.06 -20.12
C ASP A 310 -0.31 -2.23 -20.15
N PHE A 311 -0.32 -2.98 -21.26
CA PHE A 311 -1.07 -4.20 -21.35
C PHE A 311 -0.52 -5.28 -20.41
N GLU A 312 0.78 -5.59 -20.47
CA GLU A 312 1.39 -6.62 -19.63
C GLU A 312 1.28 -6.29 -18.13
N PHE A 313 1.45 -5.01 -17.76
CA PHE A 313 1.25 -4.53 -16.39
C PHE A 313 -0.20 -4.64 -15.93
N GLN A 314 -1.19 -4.38 -16.79
CA GLN A 314 -2.59 -4.55 -16.40
C GLN A 314 -3.02 -6.01 -16.35
N ILE A 315 -2.49 -6.86 -17.22
CA ILE A 315 -2.73 -8.31 -17.20
C ILE A 315 -2.13 -8.94 -15.94
N SER A 316 -0.92 -8.55 -15.55
CA SER A 316 -0.32 -9.03 -14.30
C SER A 316 -1.13 -8.57 -13.08
N MET A 317 -1.64 -7.33 -13.07
CA MET A 317 -2.53 -6.83 -12.03
C MET A 317 -3.86 -7.58 -12.01
N ALA A 318 -4.44 -7.88 -13.17
CA ALA A 318 -5.67 -8.67 -13.25
C ALA A 318 -5.44 -10.09 -12.68
N LYS A 319 -4.36 -10.75 -13.10
CA LYS A 319 -3.96 -12.06 -12.61
C LYS A 319 -3.74 -12.07 -11.10
N TRP A 320 -2.92 -11.16 -10.59
CA TRP A 320 -2.64 -11.07 -9.15
C TRP A 320 -3.91 -10.84 -8.33
N ASN A 321 -4.84 -10.01 -8.81
CA ASN A 321 -6.13 -9.83 -8.16
C ASN A 321 -6.97 -11.12 -8.18
N PHE A 322 -7.00 -11.87 -9.28
CA PHE A 322 -7.75 -13.13 -9.36
C PHE A 322 -7.16 -14.24 -8.49
N ASP A 323 -5.83 -14.38 -8.49
CA ASP A 323 -5.10 -15.32 -7.63
C ASP A 323 -5.46 -15.09 -6.15
N ASN A 324 -5.64 -13.81 -5.76
CA ASN A 324 -5.99 -13.38 -4.40
C ASN A 324 -7.50 -13.12 -4.19
N LYS A 325 -8.36 -13.66 -5.07
CA LYS A 325 -9.84 -13.63 -4.95
C LYS A 325 -10.46 -12.22 -4.93
N LYS A 326 -9.75 -11.21 -5.44
CA LYS A 326 -10.21 -9.82 -5.63
C LYS A 326 -10.83 -9.61 -7.01
N TYR A 327 -11.98 -10.23 -7.25
CA TYR A 327 -12.58 -10.28 -8.59
C TYR A 327 -12.96 -8.90 -9.15
N SER A 328 -13.41 -7.96 -8.31
CA SER A 328 -13.76 -6.59 -8.74
C SER A 328 -12.60 -5.88 -9.42
N SER A 329 -11.48 -5.76 -8.71
CA SER A 329 -10.25 -5.15 -9.21
C SER A 329 -9.68 -5.93 -10.40
N GLY A 330 -9.74 -7.27 -10.35
CA GLY A 330 -9.30 -8.12 -11.45
C GLY A 330 -10.07 -7.86 -12.75
N TYR A 331 -11.41 -7.80 -12.71
CA TYR A 331 -12.24 -7.51 -13.89
C TYR A 331 -12.11 -6.05 -14.36
N LEU A 332 -11.88 -5.10 -13.46
CA LEU A 332 -11.58 -3.70 -13.84
C LEU A 332 -10.31 -3.64 -14.70
N CYS A 333 -9.21 -4.24 -14.21
CA CYS A 333 -7.94 -4.30 -14.94
C CYS A 333 -8.07 -5.07 -16.25
N LEU A 334 -8.67 -6.27 -16.22
CA LEU A 334 -8.81 -7.12 -17.40
C LEU A 334 -9.62 -6.43 -18.51
N THR A 335 -10.74 -5.80 -18.16
CA THR A 335 -11.60 -5.12 -19.15
C THR A 335 -10.87 -3.98 -19.84
N ASP A 336 -10.16 -3.15 -19.07
CA ASP A 336 -9.47 -1.98 -19.62
C ASP A 336 -8.18 -2.35 -20.39
N SER A 337 -7.52 -3.45 -20.01
CA SER A 337 -6.29 -3.94 -20.66
C SER A 337 -6.46 -4.12 -22.18
N ILE A 338 -7.66 -4.50 -22.64
CA ILE A 338 -7.99 -4.69 -24.06
C ILE A 338 -7.68 -3.43 -24.86
N PHE A 339 -8.08 -2.26 -24.37
CA PHE A 339 -7.87 -1.02 -25.13
C PHE A 339 -6.41 -0.57 -25.14
N TRP A 340 -5.67 -0.85 -24.07
CA TRP A 340 -4.23 -0.55 -24.02
C TRP A 340 -3.44 -1.45 -24.95
N LYS A 341 -3.83 -2.72 -25.11
CA LYS A 341 -3.23 -3.59 -26.12
C LYS A 341 -3.48 -3.10 -27.54
N LEU A 342 -4.67 -2.55 -27.81
CA LEU A 342 -4.96 -1.98 -29.14
C LEU A 342 -4.15 -0.72 -29.40
N CYS A 343 -4.00 0.16 -28.41
CA CYS A 343 -3.08 1.28 -28.52
C CYS A 343 -1.66 0.80 -28.86
N GLU A 344 -1.16 -0.22 -28.17
CA GLU A 344 0.15 -0.84 -28.44
C GLU A 344 0.24 -1.38 -29.88
N LEU A 345 -0.74 -2.16 -30.34
CA LEU A 345 -0.76 -2.72 -31.71
C LEU A 345 -0.76 -1.64 -32.81
N TYR A 346 -1.32 -0.46 -32.52
CA TYR A 346 -1.34 0.68 -33.44
C TYR A 346 -0.19 1.69 -33.22
N ASN A 347 0.76 1.39 -32.33
CA ASN A 347 1.86 2.26 -31.92
C ASN A 347 1.39 3.62 -31.40
N LEU A 348 0.32 3.62 -30.60
CA LEU A 348 -0.24 4.80 -29.94
C LEU A 348 0.19 4.82 -28.47
N PRO A 349 0.66 5.96 -27.95
CA PRO A 349 0.98 6.06 -26.53
C PRO A 349 -0.27 6.07 -25.67
N SER A 350 -0.05 5.89 -24.37
CA SER A 350 -1.04 5.68 -23.30
C SER A 350 -1.84 6.93 -22.92
N VAL A 351 -2.40 7.59 -23.93
CA VAL A 351 -3.26 8.76 -23.80
C VAL A 351 -4.70 8.32 -23.79
N TYR A 352 -5.50 8.79 -22.84
CA TYR A 352 -6.91 8.39 -22.69
C TYR A 352 -7.74 8.58 -23.98
N LYS A 353 -7.45 9.64 -24.76
CA LYS A 353 -8.11 9.87 -26.05
C LYS A 353 -7.84 8.75 -27.06
N ASN A 354 -6.63 8.19 -27.10
CA ASN A 354 -6.27 7.07 -27.98
C ASN A 354 -7.07 5.83 -27.61
N ARG A 355 -7.17 5.54 -26.31
CA ARG A 355 -8.00 4.46 -25.76
C ARG A 355 -9.46 4.57 -26.20
N GLU A 356 -10.05 5.78 -26.13
CA GLU A 356 -11.44 5.98 -26.56
C GLU A 356 -11.63 5.87 -28.08
N VAL A 357 -10.62 6.18 -28.89
CA VAL A 357 -10.65 5.90 -30.35
C VAL A 357 -10.64 4.39 -30.60
N MET A 358 -9.76 3.63 -29.94
CA MET A 358 -9.72 2.16 -30.07
C MET A 358 -11.07 1.52 -29.71
N LYS A 359 -11.68 2.00 -28.62
CA LYS A 359 -13.03 1.60 -28.21
C LYS A 359 -14.10 1.96 -29.25
N GLY A 360 -14.01 3.14 -29.85
CA GLY A 360 -14.88 3.56 -30.95
C GLY A 360 -14.77 2.65 -32.18
N ILE A 361 -13.55 2.28 -32.56
CA ILE A 361 -13.25 1.37 -33.68
C ILE A 361 -13.92 0.01 -33.46
N ILE A 362 -13.71 -0.62 -32.30
CA ILE A 362 -14.29 -1.94 -31.98
C ILE A 362 -15.82 -1.90 -32.01
N TYR A 363 -16.41 -0.83 -31.47
CA TYR A 363 -17.86 -0.69 -31.38
C TYR A 363 -18.53 -0.21 -32.66
N ASN A 364 -17.77 0.25 -33.66
CA ASN A 364 -18.35 0.67 -34.92
C ASN A 364 -19.00 -0.55 -35.63
N PRO A 365 -20.32 -0.51 -35.91
CA PRO A 365 -21.03 -1.64 -36.50
C PRO A 365 -20.53 -2.07 -37.88
N SER A 366 -20.04 -1.13 -38.69
CA SER A 366 -19.58 -1.40 -40.05
C SER A 366 -18.22 -2.10 -40.01
N LEU A 367 -17.31 -1.62 -39.15
CA LEU A 367 -15.99 -2.24 -38.97
C LEU A 367 -16.07 -3.64 -38.34
N ASN A 368 -16.85 -3.83 -37.26
CA ASN A 368 -16.91 -5.15 -36.61
C ASN A 368 -17.66 -6.23 -37.42
N LYS A 369 -18.53 -5.83 -38.35
CA LYS A 369 -19.12 -6.76 -39.34
C LYS A 369 -18.13 -7.12 -40.43
N LYS A 370 -17.34 -6.14 -40.90
CA LYS A 370 -16.37 -6.36 -41.98
C LYS A 370 -15.14 -7.13 -41.51
N TYR A 371 -14.62 -6.78 -40.33
CA TYR A 371 -13.42 -7.37 -39.74
C TYR A 371 -13.81 -8.24 -38.53
N SER A 372 -13.77 -9.56 -38.72
CA SER A 372 -14.09 -10.54 -37.68
C SER A 372 -13.25 -10.38 -36.40
N ALA A 373 -12.02 -9.89 -36.53
CA ALA A 373 -11.15 -9.56 -35.40
C ALA A 373 -11.78 -8.50 -34.46
N PHE A 374 -12.28 -7.39 -35.01
CA PHE A 374 -12.99 -6.38 -34.21
C PHE A 374 -14.30 -6.93 -33.64
N GLY A 375 -15.00 -7.79 -34.37
CA GLY A 375 -16.18 -8.51 -33.86
C GLY A 375 -15.86 -9.39 -32.65
N SER A 376 -14.77 -10.15 -32.72
CA SER A 376 -14.33 -11.05 -31.64
C SER A 376 -13.91 -10.27 -30.40
N ILE A 377 -13.14 -9.18 -30.57
CA ILE A 377 -12.74 -8.30 -29.47
C ILE A 377 -13.96 -7.59 -28.86
N LYS A 378 -14.90 -7.12 -29.69
CA LYS A 378 -16.16 -6.53 -29.21
C LYS A 378 -16.94 -7.51 -28.37
N ASP A 379 -17.09 -8.75 -28.82
CA ASP A 379 -17.87 -9.76 -28.13
C ASP A 379 -17.21 -10.13 -26.79
N MET A 380 -15.89 -10.32 -26.78
CA MET A 380 -15.11 -10.52 -25.55
C MET A 380 -15.32 -9.36 -24.57
N HIS A 381 -15.07 -8.13 -25.01
CA HIS A 381 -15.15 -6.97 -24.13
C HIS A 381 -16.60 -6.67 -23.70
N TYR A 382 -17.54 -6.54 -24.63
CA TYR A 382 -18.88 -6.03 -24.36
C TYR A 382 -19.85 -7.07 -23.84
N LYS A 383 -19.89 -8.27 -24.45
CA LYS A 383 -20.88 -9.30 -24.10
C LYS A 383 -20.47 -10.08 -22.85
N ARG A 384 -19.17 -10.33 -22.65
CA ARG A 384 -18.64 -11.08 -21.51
C ARG A 384 -18.15 -10.16 -20.39
N LEU A 385 -16.99 -9.51 -20.56
CA LEU A 385 -16.28 -8.84 -19.46
C LEU A 385 -17.01 -7.61 -18.91
N ARG A 386 -17.48 -6.72 -19.78
CA ARG A 386 -18.14 -5.46 -19.37
C ARG A 386 -19.39 -5.73 -18.56
N ASN A 387 -20.14 -6.78 -18.89
CA ASN A 387 -21.36 -7.13 -18.16
C ASN A 387 -21.02 -7.58 -16.73
N ILE A 388 -20.09 -8.54 -16.59
CA ILE A 388 -19.56 -9.00 -15.29
C ILE A 388 -19.03 -7.82 -14.47
N ARG A 389 -18.11 -7.05 -15.05
CA ARG A 389 -17.50 -5.86 -14.41
C ARG A 389 -18.54 -4.84 -13.96
N ASN A 390 -19.56 -4.54 -14.79
CA ASN A 390 -20.61 -3.60 -14.44
C ASN A 390 -21.46 -4.09 -13.27
N LYS A 391 -21.85 -5.37 -13.27
CA LYS A 391 -22.63 -5.95 -12.17
C LYS A 391 -21.86 -5.92 -10.86
N ILE A 392 -20.56 -6.22 -10.91
CA ILE A 392 -19.67 -6.12 -9.74
C ILE A 392 -19.56 -4.66 -9.28
N ALA A 393 -19.24 -3.73 -10.19
CA ALA A 393 -18.97 -2.33 -9.83
C ALA A 393 -20.22 -1.58 -9.34
N HIS A 394 -21.40 -1.89 -9.88
CA HIS A 394 -22.65 -1.25 -9.45
C HIS A 394 -23.21 -1.83 -8.16
N ALA A 395 -22.73 -3.01 -7.71
CA ALA A 395 -23.27 -3.72 -6.55
C ALA A 395 -24.81 -3.75 -6.54
N ASP A 396 -25.40 -3.97 -7.73
CA ASP A 396 -26.83 -3.75 -7.98
C ASP A 396 -27.67 -4.84 -7.30
N VAL A 397 -28.31 -4.48 -6.18
CA VAL A 397 -29.18 -5.36 -5.39
C VAL A 397 -30.43 -5.83 -6.14
N SER A 398 -30.76 -5.24 -7.29
CA SER A 398 -31.95 -5.59 -8.08
C SER A 398 -31.70 -6.70 -9.12
N LYS A 399 -30.45 -7.07 -9.38
CA LYS A 399 -30.09 -8.01 -10.45
C LYS A 399 -29.26 -9.17 -9.93
N LYS A 400 -29.50 -10.35 -10.50
CA LYS A 400 -28.59 -11.49 -10.30
C LYS A 400 -27.22 -11.18 -10.92
N GLY A 401 -26.16 -11.56 -10.21
CA GLY A 401 -24.81 -11.64 -10.76
C GLY A 401 -24.76 -12.55 -11.98
N ASP A 402 -23.72 -12.40 -12.79
CA ASP A 402 -23.40 -13.39 -13.83
C ASP A 402 -22.43 -14.42 -13.26
N ASP A 403 -22.52 -15.66 -13.75
CA ASP A 403 -21.44 -16.62 -13.56
C ASP A 403 -20.18 -16.11 -14.27
N PHE A 404 -19.03 -16.25 -13.62
CA PHE A 404 -17.77 -15.76 -14.15
C PHE A 404 -16.66 -16.76 -13.79
N ASN A 405 -15.69 -16.91 -14.69
CA ASN A 405 -14.50 -17.74 -14.46
C ASN A 405 -13.25 -16.89 -14.71
N PRO A 406 -12.63 -16.33 -13.64
CA PRO A 406 -11.56 -15.36 -13.80
C PRO A 406 -10.32 -15.91 -14.51
N GLU A 407 -9.99 -17.18 -14.30
CA GLU A 407 -8.83 -17.83 -14.92
C GLU A 407 -9.06 -17.99 -16.43
N ASN A 408 -10.22 -18.54 -16.83
CA ASN A 408 -10.59 -18.69 -18.24
C ASN A 408 -10.78 -17.34 -18.93
N ASP A 409 -11.43 -16.37 -18.28
CA ASP A 409 -11.64 -15.04 -18.83
C ASP A 409 -10.31 -14.31 -19.10
N LEU A 410 -9.34 -14.44 -18.19
CA LEU A 410 -8.00 -13.89 -18.36
C LEU A 410 -7.25 -14.58 -19.51
N GLU A 411 -7.27 -15.91 -19.55
CA GLU A 411 -6.63 -16.70 -20.61
C GLU A 411 -7.23 -16.37 -21.99
N ASP A 412 -8.55 -16.31 -22.11
CA ASP A 412 -9.26 -16.02 -23.35
C ASP A 412 -8.90 -14.63 -23.90
N VAL A 413 -8.79 -13.61 -23.04
CA VAL A 413 -8.37 -12.26 -23.43
C VAL A 413 -6.93 -12.25 -23.93
N VAL A 414 -6.02 -12.89 -23.18
CA VAL A 414 -4.59 -12.96 -23.55
C VAL A 414 -4.41 -13.69 -24.87
N ASN A 415 -5.09 -14.82 -25.07
CA ASN A 415 -5.02 -15.64 -26.27
C ASN A 415 -5.62 -14.92 -27.49
N LEU A 416 -6.75 -14.23 -27.31
CA LEU A 416 -7.37 -13.42 -28.36
C LEU A 416 -6.44 -12.30 -28.84
N LEU A 417 -5.85 -11.55 -27.91
CA LEU A 417 -5.09 -10.35 -28.24
C LEU A 417 -3.64 -10.61 -28.67
N LYS A 418 -3.04 -11.74 -28.30
CA LYS A 418 -1.70 -12.13 -28.78
C LYS A 418 -1.68 -12.52 -30.26
N ASN A 419 -2.78 -13.07 -30.78
CA ASN A 419 -2.86 -13.65 -32.12
C ASN A 419 -3.72 -12.82 -33.09
N VAL A 420 -4.19 -11.65 -32.68
CA VAL A 420 -5.11 -10.86 -33.49
C VAL A 420 -4.39 -10.15 -34.63
N ASN A 421 -4.90 -10.31 -35.85
CA ASN A 421 -4.48 -9.51 -37.00
C ASN A 421 -5.53 -8.41 -37.25
N LEU A 422 -5.10 -7.15 -37.19
CA LEU A 422 -5.98 -5.99 -37.32
C LEU A 422 -5.69 -5.24 -38.62
N PRO A 423 -6.70 -4.65 -39.28
CA PRO A 423 -6.45 -3.78 -40.43
C PRO A 423 -5.63 -2.56 -40.02
N ASP A 424 -4.80 -2.08 -40.94
CA ASP A 424 -4.09 -0.81 -40.78
C ASP A 424 -5.05 0.39 -40.68
N PHE A 425 -4.53 1.53 -40.24
CA PHE A 425 -5.35 2.74 -40.07
C PHE A 425 -5.95 3.25 -41.39
N ASP A 426 -5.24 3.09 -42.51
CA ASP A 426 -5.69 3.60 -43.81
C ASP A 426 -6.96 2.88 -44.26
N LYS A 427 -6.99 1.55 -44.18
CA LYS A 427 -8.19 0.74 -44.47
C LYS A 427 -9.37 1.08 -43.56
N ILE A 428 -9.08 1.33 -42.28
CA ILE A 428 -10.13 1.75 -41.32
C ILE A 428 -10.70 3.11 -41.73
N ILE A 429 -9.86 4.07 -42.10
CA ILE A 429 -10.28 5.40 -42.54
C ILE A 429 -11.13 5.30 -43.81
N GLU A 430 -10.69 4.55 -44.81
CA GLU A 430 -11.43 4.32 -46.06
C GLU A 430 -12.82 3.74 -45.80
N ASP A 431 -12.91 2.71 -44.96
CA ASP A 431 -14.18 2.04 -44.65
C ASP A 431 -15.14 2.93 -43.86
N LEU A 432 -14.62 3.71 -42.92
CA LEU A 432 -15.43 4.64 -42.14
C LEU A 432 -15.89 5.83 -42.99
N LEU A 433 -15.07 6.36 -43.89
CA LEU A 433 -15.47 7.41 -44.83
C LEU A 433 -16.60 6.91 -45.75
N LEU A 434 -16.47 5.68 -46.27
CA LEU A 434 -17.51 5.05 -47.07
C LEU A 434 -18.81 4.84 -46.27
N ASP A 435 -18.71 4.41 -45.02
CA ASP A 435 -19.85 4.27 -44.10
C ASP A 435 -20.61 5.59 -43.93
N VAL A 436 -19.91 6.69 -43.64
CA VAL A 436 -20.54 8.01 -43.45
C VAL A 436 -21.12 8.58 -44.74
N LYS A 437 -20.45 8.37 -45.89
CA LYS A 437 -20.97 8.78 -47.21
C LYS A 437 -22.30 8.07 -47.54
N ASN A 438 -22.42 6.79 -47.20
CA ASN A 438 -23.62 6.00 -47.47
C ASN A 438 -24.73 6.22 -46.43
N ASN A 439 -24.36 6.49 -45.17
CA ASN A 439 -25.29 6.69 -44.08
C ASN A 439 -24.72 7.68 -43.07
N GLN A 440 -25.25 8.91 -43.06
CA GLN A 440 -24.76 9.96 -42.18
C GLN A 440 -24.96 9.58 -40.71
N ASN A 441 -23.89 9.14 -40.06
CA ASN A 441 -23.87 8.68 -38.68
C ASN A 441 -22.95 9.57 -37.84
N ASN A 442 -23.54 10.42 -36.99
CA ASN A 442 -22.81 11.35 -36.13
C ASN A 442 -21.78 10.68 -35.22
N LYS A 443 -22.00 9.42 -34.79
CA LYS A 443 -21.02 8.68 -33.99
C LYS A 443 -19.80 8.28 -34.81
N THR A 444 -20.02 7.82 -36.05
CA THR A 444 -18.93 7.47 -36.98
C THR A 444 -18.16 8.73 -37.41
N LEU A 445 -18.86 9.82 -37.70
CA LEU A 445 -18.25 11.11 -38.03
C LEU A 445 -17.36 11.63 -36.89
N LYS A 446 -17.84 11.56 -35.64
CA LYS A 446 -17.03 11.91 -34.45
C LYS A 446 -15.81 10.99 -34.29
N LEU A 447 -15.96 9.69 -34.56
CA LEU A 447 -14.84 8.74 -34.54
C LEU A 447 -13.79 9.10 -35.60
N LEU A 448 -14.20 9.36 -36.84
CA LEU A 448 -13.32 9.81 -37.92
C LEU A 448 -12.59 11.10 -37.56
N LYS A 449 -13.28 12.10 -37.00
CA LYS A 449 -12.64 13.34 -36.54
C LYS A 449 -11.58 13.07 -35.46
N ASN A 450 -11.85 12.14 -34.53
CA ASN A 450 -10.85 11.76 -33.55
C ASN A 450 -9.65 11.03 -34.19
N ILE A 451 -9.89 10.15 -35.17
CA ILE A 451 -8.82 9.48 -35.94
C ILE A 451 -7.98 10.50 -36.71
N LEU A 452 -8.62 11.49 -37.35
CA LEU A 452 -7.94 12.60 -38.02
C LEU A 452 -7.01 13.34 -37.06
N ASN A 453 -7.49 13.65 -35.85
CA ASN A 453 -6.66 14.29 -34.82
C ASN A 453 -5.45 13.43 -34.42
N ILE A 454 -5.60 12.09 -34.35
CA ILE A 454 -4.47 11.16 -34.13
C ILE A 454 -3.46 11.25 -35.29
N GLN A 455 -3.94 11.23 -36.54
CA GLN A 455 -3.07 11.30 -37.72
C GLN A 455 -2.30 12.63 -37.78
N ILE A 456 -2.96 13.74 -37.48
CA ILE A 456 -2.33 15.06 -37.36
C ILE A 456 -1.22 15.04 -36.31
N ILE A 457 -1.49 14.54 -35.10
CA ILE A 457 -0.49 14.50 -34.03
C ILE A 457 0.71 13.62 -34.44
N ARG A 458 0.46 12.44 -35.03
CA ARG A 458 1.54 11.55 -35.52
C ARG A 458 2.38 12.23 -36.60
N LYS A 459 1.75 12.92 -37.55
CA LYS A 459 2.42 13.66 -38.62
C LYS A 459 3.33 14.75 -38.07
N ILE A 460 2.84 15.52 -37.08
CA ILE A 460 3.63 16.56 -36.42
C ILE A 460 4.77 15.97 -35.58
N ILE A 461 4.53 14.89 -34.84
CA ILE A 461 5.59 14.18 -34.09
C ILE A 461 6.70 13.72 -35.04
N LYS A 462 6.33 13.12 -36.18
CA LYS A 462 7.27 12.69 -37.21
C LYS A 462 8.05 13.86 -37.79
N ALA A 463 7.36 14.91 -38.23
CA ALA A 463 7.97 16.11 -38.82
C ALA A 463 9.02 16.74 -37.89
N TYR A 464 8.68 16.93 -36.61
CA TYR A 464 9.58 17.51 -35.62
C TYR A 464 10.58 16.50 -35.01
N ASN A 465 10.59 15.26 -35.48
CA ASN A 465 11.43 14.17 -34.97
C ASN A 465 11.31 13.99 -33.45
N PHE A 466 10.09 14.09 -32.91
CA PHE A 466 9.80 13.83 -31.50
C PHE A 466 9.59 12.33 -31.22
N GLU A 467 9.78 11.90 -29.98
CA GLU A 467 9.47 10.53 -29.58
C GLU A 467 7.94 10.34 -29.49
N SER A 468 7.44 9.17 -29.88
CA SER A 468 6.00 8.88 -29.82
C SER A 468 5.59 8.38 -28.42
N ASN A 469 5.66 9.27 -27.42
CA ASN A 469 5.27 9.00 -26.03
C ASN A 469 4.21 10.00 -25.52
N GLU A 470 3.67 9.79 -24.31
CA GLU A 470 2.65 10.65 -23.69
C GLU A 470 3.09 12.13 -23.62
N ILE A 471 4.36 12.38 -23.27
CA ILE A 471 4.91 13.72 -23.09
C ILE A 471 4.83 14.54 -24.38
N TYR A 472 5.33 13.99 -25.49
CA TYR A 472 5.31 14.71 -26.76
C TYR A 472 3.91 14.78 -27.37
N TRP A 473 3.05 13.79 -27.13
CA TRP A 473 1.64 13.84 -27.51
C TRP A 473 0.89 14.99 -26.84
N ASP A 474 1.07 15.17 -25.54
CA ASP A 474 0.46 16.25 -24.78
C ASP A 474 1.05 17.61 -25.16
N PHE A 475 2.36 17.68 -25.38
CA PHE A 475 3.02 18.88 -25.88
C PHE A 475 2.48 19.30 -27.25
N VAL A 476 2.43 18.38 -28.21
CA VAL A 476 1.97 18.65 -29.57
C VAL A 476 0.49 19.05 -29.57
N SER A 477 -0.37 18.25 -28.94
CA SER A 477 -1.81 18.49 -28.96
C SER A 477 -2.26 19.71 -28.13
N GLY A 478 -1.57 20.01 -27.03
CA GLY A 478 -1.92 21.12 -26.14
C GLY A 478 -1.32 22.47 -26.53
N TYR A 479 -0.13 22.47 -27.15
CA TYR A 479 0.69 23.68 -27.30
C TYR A 479 1.08 23.95 -28.75
N LEU A 480 1.67 22.98 -29.45
CA LEU A 480 2.10 23.19 -30.83
C LEU A 480 0.91 23.34 -31.79
N LEU A 481 -0.12 22.52 -31.60
CA LEU A 481 -1.39 22.57 -32.31
C LEU A 481 -2.42 23.49 -31.65
N ASN A 482 -2.02 24.35 -30.70
CA ASN A 482 -2.95 25.27 -30.08
C ASN A 482 -3.47 26.29 -31.10
N LYS A 483 -4.78 26.58 -31.10
CA LYS A 483 -5.40 27.52 -32.04
C LYS A 483 -4.79 28.92 -32.01
N ASN A 484 -4.19 29.31 -30.87
CA ASN A 484 -3.53 30.60 -30.67
C ASN A 484 -2.00 30.54 -30.85
N ASN A 485 -1.46 29.41 -31.35
CA ASN A 485 -0.02 29.27 -31.54
C ASN A 485 0.44 30.12 -32.74
N LYS A 486 1.45 30.97 -32.54
CA LYS A 486 1.97 31.82 -33.61
C LYS A 486 2.81 30.98 -34.57
N CYS A 487 2.41 30.92 -35.83
CA CYS A 487 3.13 30.22 -36.90
C CYS A 487 3.28 31.13 -38.13
N ASN A 488 4.47 31.08 -38.74
CA ASN A 488 4.76 31.70 -40.02
C ASN A 488 4.43 30.76 -41.19
N ASN A 489 4.57 29.45 -40.97
CA ASN A 489 4.33 28.42 -41.97
C ASN A 489 2.84 28.24 -42.27
N GLU A 490 2.45 28.39 -43.55
CA GLU A 490 1.06 28.32 -43.99
C GLU A 490 0.47 26.91 -43.88
N LYS A 491 1.24 25.87 -44.23
CA LYS A 491 0.80 24.47 -44.13
C LYS A 491 0.56 24.05 -42.69
N LEU A 492 1.44 24.45 -41.77
CA LEU A 492 1.24 24.22 -40.34
C LEU A 492 -0.02 24.96 -39.83
N ARG A 493 -0.25 26.19 -40.30
CA ARG A 493 -1.46 26.97 -39.95
C ARG A 493 -2.72 26.23 -40.39
N GLU A 494 -2.75 25.73 -41.62
CA GLU A 494 -3.86 24.95 -42.17
C GLU A 494 -4.08 23.66 -41.37
N ILE A 495 -3.01 22.94 -40.98
CA ILE A 495 -3.13 21.79 -40.06
C ILE A 495 -3.77 22.19 -38.72
N ILE A 496 -3.36 23.33 -38.12
CA ILE A 496 -3.95 23.82 -36.86
C ILE A 496 -5.43 24.12 -37.06
N GLU A 497 -5.81 24.74 -38.17
CA GLU A 497 -7.21 25.02 -38.51
C GLU A 497 -8.02 23.73 -38.64
N ILE A 498 -7.54 22.74 -39.40
CA ILE A 498 -8.16 21.42 -39.54
C ILE A 498 -8.30 20.72 -38.18
N PHE A 499 -7.28 20.81 -37.32
CA PHE A 499 -7.29 20.20 -36.00
C PHE A 499 -8.44 20.73 -35.12
N HIS A 500 -8.73 22.04 -35.19
CA HIS A 500 -9.81 22.70 -34.43
C HIS A 500 -11.15 22.82 -35.16
N LYS A 501 -11.22 22.51 -36.46
CA LYS A 501 -12.45 22.61 -37.26
C LYS A 501 -13.52 21.65 -36.73
N ASN A 502 -14.75 22.16 -36.59
CA ASN A 502 -15.92 21.31 -36.42
C ASN A 502 -16.33 20.81 -37.81
N ILE A 503 -16.02 19.56 -38.11
CA ILE A 503 -16.30 18.96 -39.42
C ILE A 503 -17.66 18.25 -39.34
N GLU A 504 -18.57 18.55 -40.26
CA GLU A 504 -19.98 18.13 -40.20
C GLU A 504 -20.38 17.10 -41.27
N ASP A 505 -19.56 16.92 -42.31
CA ASP A 505 -19.80 15.95 -43.39
C ASP A 505 -18.55 15.14 -43.78
N ALA A 506 -18.76 14.10 -44.58
CA ALA A 506 -17.71 13.16 -44.98
C ALA A 506 -16.73 13.73 -46.02
N GLY A 507 -17.18 14.66 -46.86
CA GLY A 507 -16.34 15.27 -47.90
C GLY A 507 -15.24 16.13 -47.26
N GLU A 508 -15.62 16.96 -46.29
CA GLU A 508 -14.64 17.74 -45.52
C GLU A 508 -13.63 16.87 -44.76
N LEU A 509 -14.07 15.72 -44.23
CA LEU A 509 -13.16 14.76 -43.58
C LEU A 509 -12.17 14.15 -44.59
N GLU A 510 -12.65 13.73 -45.74
CA GLU A 510 -11.83 13.15 -46.81
C GLU A 510 -10.79 14.15 -47.32
N GLU A 511 -11.19 15.41 -47.56
CA GLU A 511 -10.28 16.50 -47.90
C GLU A 511 -9.21 16.70 -46.82
N ALA A 512 -9.62 16.73 -45.54
CA ALA A 512 -8.69 16.89 -44.43
C ALA A 512 -7.71 15.72 -44.29
N PHE A 513 -8.15 14.47 -44.46
CA PHE A 513 -7.26 13.31 -44.47
C PHE A 513 -6.26 13.36 -45.63
N ASN A 514 -6.73 13.70 -46.82
CA ASN A 514 -5.88 13.84 -48.00
C ASN A 514 -4.84 14.96 -47.82
N PHE A 515 -5.25 16.09 -47.25
CA PHE A 515 -4.34 17.20 -46.95
C PHE A 515 -3.22 16.77 -45.98
N VAL A 516 -3.57 16.12 -44.87
CA VAL A 516 -2.59 15.64 -43.87
C VAL A 516 -1.66 14.59 -44.47
N LYS A 517 -2.18 13.70 -45.33
CA LYS A 517 -1.40 12.65 -45.99
C LYS A 517 -0.41 13.20 -47.02
N ASN A 518 -0.84 14.18 -47.81
CA ASN A 518 -0.08 14.72 -48.95
C ASN A 518 0.88 15.85 -48.58
N THR A 519 0.77 16.42 -47.39
CA THR A 519 1.73 17.44 -46.91
C THR A 519 3.04 16.76 -46.52
N GLU A 520 4.18 17.21 -47.04
CA GLU A 520 5.49 16.64 -46.69
C GLU A 520 5.92 17.03 -45.27
N ASP A 521 6.80 16.23 -44.66
CA ASP A 521 7.18 16.43 -43.26
C ASP A 521 7.93 17.77 -43.07
N GLU A 522 8.78 18.15 -44.03
CA GLU A 522 9.54 19.41 -44.00
C GLU A 522 8.65 20.65 -44.14
N GLU A 523 7.52 20.52 -44.84
CA GLU A 523 6.55 21.60 -45.03
C GLU A 523 5.84 21.98 -43.73
N LEU A 524 5.94 21.18 -42.66
CA LEU A 524 5.30 21.43 -41.38
C LEU A 524 6.22 22.08 -40.35
N LEU A 525 7.51 22.21 -40.66
CA LEU A 525 8.50 22.74 -39.73
C LEU A 525 8.40 24.25 -39.60
N ASP A 526 8.24 24.71 -38.36
CA ASP A 526 8.19 26.14 -38.02
C ASP A 526 8.87 26.42 -36.68
N SER A 527 9.97 27.19 -36.74
CA SER A 527 10.79 27.58 -35.58
C SER A 527 10.04 28.50 -34.62
N LEU A 528 9.22 29.42 -35.15
CA LEU A 528 8.43 30.36 -34.34
C LEU A 528 7.31 29.62 -33.60
N ALA A 529 6.62 28.71 -34.29
CA ALA A 529 5.57 27.89 -33.70
C ALA A 529 6.10 27.00 -32.57
N LEU A 530 7.28 26.41 -32.77
CA LEU A 530 7.94 25.60 -31.76
C LEU A 530 8.39 26.43 -30.56
N GLN A 531 9.02 27.58 -30.80
CA GLN A 531 9.43 28.51 -29.74
C GLN A 531 8.25 28.97 -28.89
N ASN A 532 7.15 29.34 -29.54
CA ASN A 532 5.94 29.80 -28.86
C ASN A 532 5.29 28.66 -28.06
N ALA A 533 5.19 27.45 -28.62
CA ALA A 533 4.69 26.28 -27.93
C ALA A 533 5.51 25.95 -26.67
N ILE A 534 6.85 25.97 -26.75
CA ILE A 534 7.75 25.72 -25.61
C ILE A 534 7.57 26.74 -24.50
N MET A 535 7.45 28.03 -24.84
CA MET A 535 7.22 29.09 -23.86
C MET A 535 5.91 28.86 -23.09
N HIS A 536 4.83 28.49 -23.79
CA HIS A 536 3.56 28.19 -23.15
C HIS A 536 3.60 26.89 -22.32
N TYR A 537 4.33 25.87 -22.79
CA TYR A 537 4.51 24.62 -22.06
C TYR A 537 5.31 24.81 -20.77
N ALA A 538 6.41 25.56 -20.84
CA ALA A 538 7.23 25.92 -19.69
C ALA A 538 6.43 26.73 -18.66
N LEU A 539 5.64 27.71 -19.13
CA LEU A 539 4.76 28.49 -18.27
C LEU A 539 3.79 27.59 -17.51
N PHE A 540 3.15 26.62 -18.17
CA PHE A 540 2.23 25.69 -17.53
C PHE A 540 2.93 24.84 -16.45
N LYS A 541 4.04 24.17 -16.82
CA LYS A 541 4.77 23.28 -15.91
C LYS A 541 5.31 24.02 -14.68
N LEU A 542 5.91 25.19 -14.88
CA LEU A 542 6.39 26.02 -13.76
C LEU A 542 5.24 26.60 -12.93
N SER A 543 4.14 27.05 -13.54
CA SER A 543 2.99 27.54 -12.76
C SER A 543 2.44 26.47 -11.82
N ASN A 544 2.40 25.21 -12.27
CA ASN A 544 2.00 24.09 -11.43
C ASN A 544 3.02 23.83 -10.32
N ALA A 545 4.32 23.80 -10.63
CA ALA A 545 5.37 23.61 -9.62
C ALA A 545 5.34 24.68 -8.50
N TYR A 546 4.98 25.92 -8.85
CA TYR A 546 4.85 27.04 -7.91
C TYR A 546 3.42 27.23 -7.33
N ASN A 547 2.45 26.37 -7.67
CA ASN A 547 1.04 26.47 -7.25
C ASN A 547 0.38 27.82 -7.58
N ILE A 548 0.68 28.40 -8.74
CA ILE A 548 0.22 29.73 -9.12
C ILE A 548 -1.18 29.69 -9.72
N LYS A 549 -2.10 30.48 -9.13
CA LYS A 549 -3.50 30.60 -9.59
C LYS A 549 -3.80 31.91 -10.30
N ASN A 550 -3.20 33.03 -9.86
CA ASN A 550 -3.53 34.34 -10.40
C ASN A 550 -2.76 34.65 -11.71
N LYS A 551 -3.25 35.64 -12.46
CA LYS A 551 -2.71 36.01 -13.78
C LYS A 551 -1.40 36.80 -13.70
N GLU A 552 -1.23 37.65 -12.69
CA GLU A 552 -0.02 38.50 -12.53
C GLU A 552 1.23 37.65 -12.29
N ASP A 553 1.12 36.64 -11.43
CA ASP A 553 2.21 35.73 -11.10
C ASP A 553 2.57 34.83 -12.28
N LYS A 554 1.60 34.42 -13.11
CA LYS A 554 1.88 33.70 -14.36
C LYS A 554 2.76 34.51 -15.31
N GLU A 555 2.47 35.80 -15.46
CA GLU A 555 3.31 36.68 -16.26
C GLU A 555 4.72 36.86 -15.66
N ALA A 556 4.83 36.88 -14.33
CA ALA A 556 6.12 36.90 -13.65
C ALA A 556 6.93 35.61 -13.90
N ILE A 557 6.30 34.43 -13.82
CA ILE A 557 6.93 33.14 -14.14
C ILE A 557 7.38 33.07 -15.60
N LYS A 558 6.54 33.54 -16.53
CA LYS A 558 6.91 33.62 -17.95
C LYS A 558 8.20 34.42 -18.16
N TRP A 559 8.38 35.49 -17.38
CA TRP A 559 9.58 36.32 -17.42
C TRP A 559 10.82 35.67 -16.80
N VAL A 560 10.67 34.75 -15.84
CA VAL A 560 11.82 34.03 -15.23
C VAL A 560 12.68 33.35 -16.28
N LEU A 561 12.06 32.69 -17.26
CA LEU A 561 12.74 31.99 -18.35
C LEU A 561 13.64 32.90 -19.19
N LEU A 562 13.40 34.22 -19.15
CA LEU A 562 14.19 35.23 -19.86
C LEU A 562 15.25 35.89 -18.95
N ASN A 563 15.24 35.60 -17.65
CA ASN A 563 16.14 36.19 -16.68
C ASN A 563 17.30 35.24 -16.33
N GLN A 564 18.45 35.46 -16.96
CA GLN A 564 19.68 34.70 -16.71
C GLN A 564 20.10 34.68 -15.23
N ASN A 565 19.95 35.80 -14.51
CA ASN A 565 20.37 35.92 -13.11
C ASN A 565 19.50 35.11 -12.14
N LEU A 566 18.22 34.93 -12.45
CA LEU A 566 17.34 34.06 -11.67
C LEU A 566 17.56 32.60 -12.05
N CYS A 567 17.66 32.31 -13.35
CA CYS A 567 17.84 30.96 -13.84
C CYS A 567 19.17 30.34 -13.39
N SER A 568 20.25 31.15 -13.27
CA SER A 568 21.56 30.67 -12.80
C SER A 568 21.57 30.13 -11.37
N LYS A 569 20.54 30.43 -10.56
CA LYS A 569 20.41 29.97 -9.17
C LYS A 569 19.95 28.52 -9.02
N HIS A 570 19.41 27.91 -10.07
CA HIS A 570 18.98 26.50 -10.04
C HIS A 570 19.47 25.76 -11.28
N PRO A 571 20.09 24.56 -11.17
CA PRO A 571 20.66 23.84 -12.31
C PRO A 571 19.67 23.65 -13.46
N ILE A 572 18.45 23.17 -13.16
CA ILE A 572 17.40 22.95 -14.16
C ILE A 572 17.00 24.25 -14.87
N LEU A 573 16.78 25.36 -14.13
CA LEU A 573 16.40 26.63 -14.74
C LEU A 573 17.51 27.20 -15.62
N LYS A 574 18.77 27.07 -15.19
CA LYS A 574 19.94 27.47 -15.97
C LYS A 574 19.98 26.74 -17.31
N GLU A 575 19.76 25.43 -17.31
CA GLU A 575 19.78 24.63 -18.53
C GLU A 575 18.58 24.93 -19.45
N ILE A 576 17.38 25.11 -18.88
CA ILE A 576 16.20 25.56 -19.64
C ILE A 576 16.46 26.92 -20.29
N ASN A 577 16.98 27.90 -19.54
CA ASN A 577 17.28 29.24 -20.04
C ASN A 577 18.32 29.21 -21.18
N ASN A 578 19.40 28.44 -21.01
CA ASN A 578 20.43 28.28 -22.04
C ASN A 578 19.86 27.71 -23.35
N ASN A 579 19.08 26.65 -23.28
CA ASN A 579 18.43 26.06 -24.45
C ASN A 579 17.38 27.00 -25.05
N TYR A 580 16.60 27.69 -24.22
CA TYR A 580 15.59 28.63 -24.70
C TYR A 580 16.23 29.81 -25.45
N HIS A 581 17.39 30.31 -25.00
CA HIS A 581 18.13 31.34 -25.72
C HIS A 581 18.60 30.89 -27.11
N LYS A 582 18.98 29.62 -27.29
CA LYS A 582 19.34 29.08 -28.62
C LYS A 582 18.14 29.11 -29.58
N ILE A 583 16.97 28.70 -29.09
CA ILE A 583 15.70 28.74 -29.86
C ILE A 583 15.33 30.19 -30.18
N PHE A 584 15.32 31.06 -29.17
CA PHE A 584 14.91 32.46 -29.32
C PHE A 584 15.76 33.23 -30.33
N LYS A 585 17.08 33.01 -30.36
CA LYS A 585 18.00 33.64 -31.32
C LYS A 585 17.77 33.20 -32.77
N ASN A 586 17.17 32.03 -32.98
CA ASN A 586 16.97 31.44 -34.31
C ASN A 586 15.48 31.26 -34.67
N LYS A 587 14.56 31.89 -33.96
CA LYS A 587 13.11 31.75 -34.15
C LYS A 587 12.61 32.14 -35.55
N ASP A 588 13.28 33.10 -36.19
CA ASP A 588 12.94 33.61 -37.52
C ASP A 588 13.74 32.89 -38.63
N LYS A 589 14.56 31.90 -38.28
CA LYS A 589 15.32 31.09 -39.23
C LYS A 589 14.60 29.77 -39.53
N PRO A 590 14.89 29.13 -40.67
CA PRO A 590 14.45 27.77 -40.93
C PRO A 590 14.80 26.83 -39.76
N MET A 591 13.97 25.80 -39.56
CA MET A 591 14.19 24.81 -38.51
C MET A 591 15.57 24.18 -38.65
N SER A 592 16.32 24.12 -37.55
CA SER A 592 17.63 23.48 -37.50
C SER A 592 17.67 22.40 -36.43
N ASN A 593 18.59 21.44 -36.57
CA ASN A 593 18.81 20.41 -35.56
C ASN A 593 19.14 21.01 -34.18
N GLU A 594 19.82 22.16 -34.14
CA GLU A 594 20.11 22.86 -32.87
C GLU A 594 18.81 23.31 -32.17
N ILE A 595 17.84 23.85 -32.92
CA ILE A 595 16.55 24.28 -32.38
C ILE A 595 15.77 23.06 -31.88
N LEU A 596 15.70 21.99 -32.67
CA LEU A 596 14.99 20.76 -32.31
C LEU A 596 15.57 20.14 -31.04
N GLU A 597 16.89 20.01 -30.95
CA GLU A 597 17.54 19.39 -29.79
C GLU A 597 17.43 20.25 -28.53
N ALA A 598 17.57 21.57 -28.66
CA ALA A 598 17.30 22.49 -27.56
C ALA A 598 15.84 22.37 -27.07
N SER A 599 14.90 22.18 -27.99
CA SER A 599 13.48 22.03 -27.69
C SER A 599 13.18 20.74 -26.93
N LYS A 600 13.71 19.60 -27.41
CA LYS A 600 13.60 18.30 -26.73
C LYS A 600 14.20 18.35 -25.33
N ASN A 601 15.36 18.99 -25.16
CA ASN A 601 15.99 19.16 -23.85
C ASN A 601 15.12 19.96 -22.88
N ILE A 602 14.52 21.08 -23.32
CA ILE A 602 13.60 21.84 -22.47
C ILE A 602 12.39 20.98 -22.09
N ILE A 603 11.78 20.27 -23.03
CA ILE A 603 10.61 19.41 -22.76
C ILE A 603 10.98 18.32 -21.75
N ARG A 604 12.15 17.68 -21.89
CA ARG A 604 12.67 16.68 -20.94
C ARG A 604 12.83 17.25 -19.53
N LEU A 605 13.49 18.41 -19.41
CA LEU A 605 13.71 19.09 -18.12
C LEU A 605 12.40 19.54 -17.47
N LEU A 606 11.41 20.00 -18.25
CA LEU A 606 10.10 20.40 -17.73
C LEU A 606 9.22 19.23 -17.25
N ASN A 607 9.62 17.99 -17.54
CA ASN A 607 8.97 16.78 -17.06
C ASN A 607 9.79 16.04 -16.00
N SER A 608 10.92 16.59 -15.53
CA SER A 608 11.60 16.11 -14.33
C SER A 608 10.91 16.63 -13.07
N ASP A 609 11.41 16.25 -11.89
CA ASP A 609 10.98 16.90 -10.65
C ASP A 609 11.39 18.38 -10.67
N LEU A 610 10.43 19.26 -10.39
CA LEU A 610 10.57 20.72 -10.34
C LEU A 610 10.34 21.26 -8.92
N SER A 611 10.12 20.38 -7.93
CA SER A 611 9.68 20.74 -6.58
C SER A 611 10.70 21.60 -5.81
N GLU A 612 11.99 21.35 -6.02
CA GLU A 612 13.12 22.05 -5.36
C GLU A 612 13.42 23.43 -5.97
N ILE A 613 12.86 23.75 -7.14
CA ILE A 613 13.11 25.03 -7.81
C ILE A 613 12.69 26.21 -6.92
N LYS A 614 11.58 26.05 -6.19
CA LYS A 614 11.03 27.08 -5.29
C LYS A 614 11.95 27.41 -4.11
N ASP A 615 12.83 26.49 -3.71
CA ASP A 615 13.73 26.67 -2.57
C ASP A 615 14.94 27.51 -3.00
N SER A 616 15.45 27.26 -4.21
CA SER A 616 16.57 28.03 -4.79
C SER A 616 16.11 29.36 -5.42
N VAL A 617 14.89 29.40 -5.97
CA VAL A 617 14.29 30.57 -6.61
C VAL A 617 12.87 30.78 -6.09
N PRO A 618 12.72 31.39 -4.90
CA PRO A 618 11.42 31.66 -4.30
C PRO A 618 10.51 32.56 -5.15
N LEU A 619 9.19 32.33 -5.09
CA LEU A 619 8.20 33.09 -5.88
C LEU A 619 8.22 34.59 -5.58
N ASN A 620 8.38 34.98 -4.32
CA ASN A 620 8.49 36.39 -3.91
C ASN A 620 9.67 37.08 -4.59
N LEU A 621 10.82 36.40 -4.70
CA LEU A 621 12.00 36.91 -5.39
C LEU A 621 11.71 37.15 -6.88
N ILE A 622 11.00 36.23 -7.53
CA ILE A 622 10.58 36.34 -8.94
C ILE A 622 9.69 37.58 -9.13
N ILE A 623 8.67 37.72 -8.28
CA ILE A 623 7.69 38.83 -8.35
C ILE A 623 8.38 40.18 -8.16
N ILE A 624 9.26 40.32 -7.16
CA ILE A 624 10.01 41.56 -6.89
C ILE A 624 10.83 41.97 -8.12
N ARG A 625 11.57 41.01 -8.69
CA ARG A 625 12.42 41.25 -9.87
C ARG A 625 11.60 41.60 -11.11
N TYR A 626 10.46 40.94 -11.30
CA TYR A 626 9.55 41.22 -12.40
C TYR A 626 8.90 42.60 -12.30
N ARG A 627 8.50 43.04 -11.10
CA ARG A 627 7.96 44.39 -10.87
C ARG A 627 9.00 45.47 -11.14
N SER A 628 10.23 45.29 -10.69
CA SER A 628 11.35 46.20 -11.01
C SER A 628 11.59 46.30 -12.53
N TYR A 629 11.55 45.16 -13.24
CA TYR A 629 11.66 45.13 -14.70
C TYR A 629 10.51 45.87 -15.41
N LYS A 630 9.26 45.69 -14.95
CA LYS A 630 8.10 46.41 -15.49
C LYS A 630 8.20 47.91 -15.28
N ASN A 631 8.65 48.35 -14.10
CA ASN A 631 8.79 49.77 -13.77
C ASN A 631 9.88 50.45 -14.61
N ASN A 632 10.95 49.74 -14.98
CA ASN A 632 12.01 50.28 -15.83
C ASN A 632 11.66 50.29 -17.33
N ARG A 633 10.57 49.63 -17.75
CA ARG A 633 10.09 49.58 -19.14
C ARG A 633 8.97 50.58 -19.44
N ARG A 634 8.36 51.15 -18.40
CA ARG A 634 7.48 52.31 -18.50
C ARG A 634 8.33 53.56 -18.42
#